data_AF-A0A9J7AL31-F1
#
_entry.id   AF-A0A9J7AL31-F1
#
_cell.length_a   1.000
_cell.length_b   1.000
_cell.length_c   1.000
_cell.angle_alpha   90.00
_cell.angle_beta   90.00
_cell.angle_gamma   90.00
#
_symmetry.space_group_name_H-M   'P 1'
#
loop_
_entity.id
_entity.type
_entity.pdbx_description
1 polymer ?
#
loop_
_entity_poly.entity_id
_entity_poly.type
_entity_poly.pdbx_seq_one_letter_code
_entity_poly.pdbx_strand_id
1 'polypeptide(L)'
;MKLQKTMLAASLLGLVGFAQISTAHNDGGYSHDSGAVANNVDWMSRLSGNLKVSEINLPGTHDTMSIKSGDIWQNQTMTLRQQLDSGVRVFDMRTRHINDTFRMHHGIIAQDTYFDDVLKDIDGFLEAHPTETVLFRLRSEHTPENNTRSYAETLEEYLAEHGGKRWVPTNNNPTLNEIRGKFVILQEFSGGTYGLSYGAIDKQDDYKLDTNWDLYDKWIAVKDHMEKSESGSRDTLYMNYLSGAGGSFPYFVASGHSSPDTSAPRLATGLTTPGWANSYPDFPRTSCFIGICTISFEGTNTLTADYIANGQAGFVGMVMADFPGKKLIENVINMNDLSGYTYKEFNWGSGTDENTRLCNGSSACVEGDAFTDNAPARKDKLTVVSYNVKRPSAANIQNQIEWLKDKYGAQGPDVILLSETQRGASCGAGRNTAREYAKAFNGYYVNANEDGPSSSCQTGNAIVSRYPMGNVGMIRFNAQSDGSWSNNPQAGRNAVYADINVGGDVVHVYSIHTHHSFGIEGDSIRKKQHAEMVQHAEGKPYSKVLGGDFNAIGHVFADPIGLHDISLNPVFDKGYADAHDSLSTSGRITSEAGLLDGDWTLILDFIFAKDGSTSNAGLCTSDYCRNSDVMSDHVPIWADISFAGNGAALSAIKINEMKSGDRFSFKLATKIGSSTCKMEWDGGESNGERNAKFDCNSAGDELTFVVNADPWVDHNGYQATRGYILTLDGTCGLEWDGSLQDDNERNAKWDCSSGKDEVYLTSHADGGLDDVIITTVSNICGLQWEGGSGVERDAKFDCDPSWDTFSMVELRPEAITPATMQQGDTYGMTIHSVVDHCGLEWGGFIAEPERIAKFDCSGSADPVQFIATDSPVDNGNGTTSVSGKLYSHGGSCGLEWGGVTSGSDRKAKWDCAGNADPLVITTKADSNDVYIHASNGCGLEWSLTSVNNEREAKWDCNGSVGDSSNADSLTLSGVTKQ
;
A
#
# COMPACT_ATOMS: atom_id res chain seq x y z
N MET A 1 74.36 29.92 23.97
CA MET A 1 75.42 30.46 23.09
C MET A 1 75.21 29.86 21.70
N LYS A 2 74.73 30.69 20.76
CA LYS A 2 74.74 30.54 19.29
C LYS A 2 74.44 29.15 18.68
N LEU A 3 73.18 28.93 18.30
CA LEU A 3 72.88 28.45 16.94
C LEU A 3 72.05 29.54 16.26
N GLN A 4 72.74 30.36 15.46
CA GLN A 4 72.19 31.44 14.67
C GLN A 4 72.50 31.10 13.20
N LYS A 5 71.47 31.22 12.36
CA LYS A 5 71.52 31.40 10.89
C LYS A 5 71.69 30.13 10.02
N THR A 6 70.55 29.54 9.70
CA THR A 6 70.06 29.46 8.30
C THR A 6 68.54 29.30 8.30
N MET A 7 67.82 30.39 8.60
CA MET A 7 66.56 30.68 7.93
C MET A 7 66.90 31.15 6.50
N LEU A 8 66.05 30.77 5.54
CA LEU A 8 66.02 31.07 4.09
C LEU A 8 66.25 29.82 3.22
N ALA A 9 65.29 28.88 3.26
CA ALA A 9 65.05 27.90 2.17
C ALA A 9 63.78 27.04 2.39
N ALA A 10 63.22 26.98 3.60
CA ALA A 10 62.04 26.16 3.91
C ALA A 10 60.74 26.99 4.08
N SER A 11 60.66 28.14 3.43
CA SER A 11 59.50 29.05 3.49
C SER A 11 58.65 29.02 2.21
N LEU A 12 58.90 28.10 1.26
CA LEU A 12 58.26 28.15 -0.07
C LEU A 12 57.75 26.81 -0.64
N LEU A 13 57.61 25.76 0.17
CA LEU A 13 57.09 24.45 -0.30
C LEU A 13 56.01 23.81 0.61
N GLY A 14 55.41 24.60 1.51
CA GLY A 14 54.22 24.22 2.31
C GLY A 14 52.91 24.87 1.84
N LEU A 15 52.90 25.38 0.61
CA LEU A 15 51.76 26.01 -0.07
C LEU A 15 51.60 25.36 -1.45
N VAL A 16 51.41 24.04 -1.48
CA VAL A 16 50.69 23.40 -2.59
C VAL A 16 49.31 23.15 -2.04
N GLY A 17 48.34 23.89 -2.57
CA GLY A 17 46.97 23.88 -2.10
C GLY A 17 46.45 22.45 -1.96
N PHE A 18 45.96 22.13 -0.77
CA PHE A 18 44.82 21.26 -0.67
C PHE A 18 43.70 21.97 -1.43
N ALA A 19 43.63 21.75 -2.73
CA ALA A 19 42.39 21.99 -3.46
C ALA A 19 41.37 21.15 -2.71
N GLN A 20 40.48 21.80 -1.96
CA GLN A 20 39.29 21.14 -1.46
C GLN A 20 38.62 20.58 -2.70
N ILE A 21 38.60 19.25 -2.82
CA ILE A 21 37.73 18.59 -3.77
C ILE A 21 36.33 18.97 -3.27
N SER A 22 35.74 19.99 -3.89
CA SER A 22 34.39 20.44 -3.63
C SER A 22 33.47 19.31 -4.03
N THR A 23 33.13 18.45 -3.07
CA THR A 23 32.14 17.40 -3.27
C THR A 23 30.77 18.07 -3.24
N ALA A 24 30.05 17.96 -4.35
CA ALA A 24 28.66 18.39 -4.40
C ALA A 24 27.87 17.65 -3.30
N HIS A 25 27.04 18.37 -2.56
CA HIS A 25 26.18 17.78 -1.54
C HIS A 25 24.72 17.96 -1.95
N ASN A 26 24.09 16.87 -2.38
CA ASN A 26 22.66 16.81 -2.67
C ASN A 26 22.11 15.53 -2.04
N ASP A 27 21.33 15.68 -0.97
CA ASP A 27 20.81 14.56 -0.17
C ASP A 27 19.28 14.55 -0.06
N GLY A 28 18.61 15.52 -0.70
CA GLY A 28 17.17 15.71 -0.68
C GLY A 28 16.61 16.29 0.62
N GLY A 29 17.41 16.58 1.66
CA GLY A 29 16.92 17.26 2.87
C GLY A 29 16.61 18.74 2.61
N TYR A 30 17.37 19.35 1.71
CA TYR A 30 17.29 20.76 1.33
C TYR A 30 17.14 20.89 -0.20
N SER A 31 16.36 21.87 -0.66
CA SER A 31 16.32 22.25 -2.07
C SER A 31 16.08 23.75 -2.25
N HIS A 32 16.93 24.36 -3.06
CA HIS A 32 16.81 25.76 -3.47
C HIS A 32 16.31 25.88 -4.91
N ASP A 33 15.77 24.80 -5.46
CA ASP A 33 15.18 24.80 -6.79
C ASP A 33 13.80 25.47 -6.73
N SER A 34 13.37 26.08 -7.84
CA SER A 34 12.08 26.77 -7.93
C SER A 34 10.92 25.87 -8.34
N GLY A 35 11.17 24.57 -8.55
CA GLY A 35 10.14 23.57 -8.89
C GLY A 35 9.58 22.86 -7.67
N ALA A 36 8.41 22.22 -7.80
CA ALA A 36 7.95 21.26 -6.80
C ALA A 36 9.00 20.14 -6.66
N VAL A 37 9.36 19.82 -5.42
CA VAL A 37 10.42 18.85 -5.12
C VAL A 37 9.89 17.41 -5.08
N ALA A 38 8.58 17.24 -4.88
CA ALA A 38 7.88 15.96 -4.83
C ALA A 38 6.47 16.05 -5.45
N ASN A 39 5.76 14.92 -5.54
CA ASN A 39 4.36 14.85 -5.98
C ASN A 39 3.51 14.10 -4.94
N ASN A 40 3.22 14.76 -3.82
CA ASN A 40 2.45 14.22 -2.71
C ASN A 40 1.13 14.99 -2.58
N VAL A 41 0.35 15.05 -3.66
CA VAL A 41 -0.87 15.88 -3.71
C VAL A 41 -2.03 15.34 -2.87
N ASP A 42 -2.10 14.02 -2.65
CA ASP A 42 -3.23 13.36 -1.96
C ASP A 42 -2.77 12.44 -0.81
N TRP A 43 -1.68 12.78 -0.12
CA TRP A 43 -1.08 11.86 0.83
C TRP A 43 -1.93 11.65 2.10
N MET A 44 -2.73 12.64 2.50
CA MET A 44 -3.63 12.54 3.67
C MET A 44 -4.84 11.64 3.39
N SER A 45 -5.14 11.35 2.12
CA SER A 45 -6.19 10.40 1.74
C SER A 45 -6.03 9.02 2.38
N ARG A 46 -4.78 8.62 2.67
CA ARG A 46 -4.41 7.32 3.25
C ARG A 46 -4.54 7.26 4.77
N LEU A 47 -4.77 8.40 5.42
CA LEU A 47 -4.88 8.50 6.88
C LEU A 47 -6.31 8.22 7.35
N SER A 48 -6.45 7.72 8.58
CA SER A 48 -7.77 7.64 9.21
C SER A 48 -8.37 9.04 9.35
N GLY A 49 -9.64 9.18 8.99
CA GLY A 49 -10.41 10.39 9.21
C GLY A 49 -10.57 10.75 10.70
N ASN A 50 -10.39 9.78 11.60
CA ASN A 50 -10.55 9.97 13.05
C ASN A 50 -9.29 10.54 13.72
N LEU A 51 -8.14 10.54 13.05
CA LEU A 51 -6.92 11.14 13.60
C LEU A 51 -7.15 12.61 13.86
N LYS A 52 -6.84 13.06 15.07
CA LYS A 52 -6.80 14.48 15.42
C LYS A 52 -5.61 15.13 14.73
N VAL A 53 -5.70 16.43 14.47
CA VAL A 53 -4.57 17.20 13.91
C VAL A 53 -3.30 17.03 14.76
N SER A 54 -3.43 16.90 16.08
CA SER A 54 -2.30 16.64 16.99
C SER A 54 -1.65 15.28 16.84
N GLU A 55 -2.28 14.34 16.12
CA GLU A 55 -1.79 12.98 15.88
C GLU A 55 -1.13 12.85 14.51
N ILE A 56 -1.10 13.91 13.71
CA ILE A 56 -0.57 13.92 12.35
C ILE A 56 0.76 14.68 12.32
N ASN A 57 1.78 14.02 11.79
CA ASN A 57 3.06 14.61 11.40
C ASN A 57 2.86 15.41 10.12
N LEU A 58 3.11 16.72 10.18
CA LEU A 58 2.79 17.64 9.09
C LEU A 58 4.05 18.36 8.61
N PRO A 59 4.45 18.20 7.33
CA PRO A 59 5.50 19.03 6.75
C PRO A 59 4.97 20.46 6.56
N GLY A 60 5.79 21.43 6.95
CA GLY A 60 5.45 22.84 6.92
C GLY A 60 6.59 23.75 6.45
N THR A 61 6.24 24.97 6.06
CA THR A 61 7.23 25.99 5.64
C THR A 61 7.19 27.22 6.53
N HIS A 62 8.37 27.65 6.96
CA HIS A 62 8.57 28.91 7.65
C HIS A 62 8.59 30.07 6.62
N ASP A 63 8.00 31.21 6.99
CA ASP A 63 7.83 32.39 6.13
C ASP A 63 7.47 31.99 4.69
N THR A 64 6.35 31.26 4.54
CA THR A 64 5.96 30.51 3.34
C THR A 64 6.05 31.31 2.04
N MET A 65 5.71 32.60 2.11
CA MET A 65 5.68 33.50 0.96
C MET A 65 6.98 34.30 0.77
N SER A 66 8.01 34.08 1.60
CA SER A 66 9.31 34.74 1.49
C SER A 66 10.19 34.12 0.39
N ILE A 67 9.74 34.31 -0.85
CA ILE A 67 10.34 33.74 -2.06
C ILE A 67 11.34 34.72 -2.72
N LYS A 68 11.42 35.96 -2.24
CA LYS A 68 12.26 37.01 -2.82
C LYS A 68 13.24 37.61 -1.82
N SER A 69 14.08 38.51 -2.35
CA SER A 69 14.91 39.47 -1.62
C SER A 69 16.28 38.96 -1.13
N GLY A 70 16.80 37.93 -1.79
CA GLY A 70 18.17 37.44 -1.64
C GLY A 70 18.41 36.66 -0.35
N ASP A 71 19.63 36.14 -0.22
CA ASP A 71 20.00 35.10 0.75
C ASP A 71 19.74 35.41 2.23
N ILE A 72 19.56 36.68 2.60
CA ILE A 72 19.27 37.09 4.00
C ILE A 72 17.79 36.94 4.33
N TRP A 73 16.91 37.21 3.37
CA TRP A 73 15.47 37.37 3.59
C TRP A 73 14.66 36.26 2.94
N GLN A 74 15.23 35.55 1.99
CA GLN A 74 14.56 34.45 1.32
C GLN A 74 14.55 33.21 2.21
N ASN A 75 13.39 32.57 2.32
CA ASN A 75 13.16 31.34 3.09
C ASN A 75 12.65 30.19 2.23
N GLN A 76 12.06 30.52 1.07
CA GLN A 76 11.50 29.54 0.14
C GLN A 76 11.89 29.88 -1.30
N THR A 77 11.90 28.87 -2.16
CA THR A 77 12.04 29.03 -3.63
C THR A 77 10.81 28.53 -4.38
N MET A 78 10.07 27.59 -3.78
CA MET A 78 8.80 27.09 -4.27
C MET A 78 7.69 28.12 -4.06
N THR A 79 6.86 28.31 -5.07
CA THR A 79 5.53 28.95 -4.93
C THR A 79 4.62 28.15 -4.00
N LEU A 80 3.57 28.78 -3.48
CA LEU A 80 2.60 28.08 -2.61
C LEU A 80 2.02 26.83 -3.28
N ARG A 81 1.64 26.91 -4.56
CA ARG A 81 1.15 25.75 -5.31
C ARG A 81 2.18 24.61 -5.35
N GLN A 82 3.45 24.91 -5.59
CA GLN A 82 4.50 23.89 -5.63
C GLN A 82 4.79 23.28 -4.26
N GLN A 83 4.67 24.06 -3.18
CA GLN A 83 4.77 23.54 -1.81
C GLN A 83 3.62 22.56 -1.51
N LEU A 84 2.38 22.93 -1.88
CA LEU A 84 1.20 22.06 -1.79
C LEU A 84 1.39 20.77 -2.60
N ASP A 85 1.82 20.88 -3.85
CA ASP A 85 2.10 19.73 -4.73
C ASP A 85 3.19 18.81 -4.15
N SER A 86 4.19 19.39 -3.46
CA SER A 86 5.26 18.63 -2.81
C SER A 86 4.81 17.88 -1.56
N GLY A 87 3.66 18.23 -0.98
CA GLY A 87 3.09 17.58 0.21
C GLY A 87 3.04 18.45 1.47
N VAL A 88 3.47 19.72 1.40
CA VAL A 88 3.41 20.67 2.53
C VAL A 88 1.96 20.99 2.88
N ARG A 89 1.62 20.98 4.17
CA ARG A 89 0.24 21.19 4.66
C ARG A 89 0.12 22.19 5.80
N VAL A 90 1.24 22.69 6.34
CA VAL A 90 1.25 23.75 7.37
C VAL A 90 2.10 24.93 6.91
N PHE A 91 1.53 26.13 6.91
CA PHE A 91 2.18 27.31 6.34
C PHE A 91 2.29 28.47 7.33
N ASP A 92 3.38 29.23 7.29
CA ASP A 92 3.55 30.46 8.06
C ASP A 92 3.28 31.69 7.18
N MET A 93 2.05 32.23 7.28
CA MET A 93 1.57 33.37 6.50
C MET A 93 1.69 34.66 7.30
N ARG A 94 2.64 35.49 6.88
CA ARG A 94 2.97 36.76 7.52
C ARG A 94 2.53 37.94 6.66
N THR A 95 1.65 38.77 7.17
CA THR A 95 1.05 39.87 6.40
C THR A 95 1.36 41.24 7.01
N ARG A 96 1.36 42.28 6.19
CA ARG A 96 1.28 43.67 6.65
C ARG A 96 -0.06 44.24 6.19
N HIS A 97 -0.79 44.82 7.13
CA HIS A 97 -2.09 45.42 6.87
C HIS A 97 -1.90 46.84 6.31
N ILE A 98 -2.17 47.05 5.03
CA ILE A 98 -1.99 48.32 4.34
C ILE A 98 -3.22 48.63 3.50
N ASN A 99 -3.76 49.85 3.61
CA ASN A 99 -4.93 50.30 2.83
C ASN A 99 -6.09 49.29 2.87
N ASP A 100 -6.37 48.73 4.05
CA ASP A 100 -7.40 47.72 4.26
C ASP A 100 -7.21 46.41 3.48
N THR A 101 -5.95 46.07 3.16
CA THR A 101 -5.56 44.83 2.46
C THR A 101 -4.39 44.15 3.15
N PHE A 102 -4.27 42.83 2.95
CA PHE A 102 -3.17 42.04 3.47
C PHE A 102 -2.15 41.72 2.38
N ARG A 103 -0.98 42.36 2.48
CA ARG A 103 0.17 42.07 1.62
C ARG A 103 1.17 41.18 2.35
N MET A 104 1.66 40.14 1.69
CA MET A 104 2.64 39.21 2.27
C MET A 104 4.00 39.92 2.51
N HIS A 105 4.60 39.69 3.67
CA HIS A 105 5.85 40.31 4.10
C HIS A 105 6.76 39.36 4.88
N HIS A 106 8.05 39.66 4.86
CA HIS A 106 9.04 39.21 5.85
C HIS A 106 9.71 40.47 6.40
N GLY A 107 9.42 40.80 7.66
CA GLY A 107 9.80 42.08 8.27
C GLY A 107 9.32 43.28 7.44
N ILE A 108 10.27 44.13 7.03
CA ILE A 108 10.00 45.32 6.20
C ILE A 108 9.86 44.99 4.70
N ILE A 109 10.17 43.76 4.29
CA ILE A 109 10.32 43.36 2.91
C ILE A 109 9.01 42.78 2.38
N ALA A 110 8.49 43.35 1.29
CA ALA A 110 7.27 42.89 0.65
C ALA A 110 7.55 41.75 -0.34
N GLN A 111 6.67 40.75 -0.40
CA GLN A 111 6.84 39.53 -1.20
C GLN A 111 6.02 39.50 -2.51
N ASP A 112 5.58 40.66 -2.99
CA ASP A 112 4.77 40.84 -4.22
C ASP A 112 3.58 39.88 -4.39
N THR A 113 3.04 39.39 -3.28
CA THR A 113 1.86 38.52 -3.24
C THR A 113 0.89 39.06 -2.19
N TYR A 114 -0.40 38.88 -2.42
CA TYR A 114 -1.45 39.29 -1.50
C TYR A 114 -2.13 38.06 -0.88
N PHE A 115 -2.80 38.26 0.26
CA PHE A 115 -3.51 37.18 0.94
C PHE A 115 -4.66 36.60 0.09
N ASP A 116 -5.22 37.40 -0.81
CA ASP A 116 -6.20 36.95 -1.81
C ASP A 116 -5.65 35.84 -2.71
N ASP A 117 -4.43 36.02 -3.24
CA ASP A 117 -3.76 35.04 -4.08
C ASP A 117 -3.52 33.73 -3.31
N VAL A 118 -3.14 33.85 -2.04
CA VAL A 118 -2.93 32.70 -1.13
C VAL A 118 -4.21 31.89 -0.94
N LEU A 119 -5.34 32.57 -0.69
CA LEU A 119 -6.62 31.89 -0.50
C LEU A 119 -7.10 31.20 -1.79
N LYS A 120 -6.87 31.82 -2.96
CA LYS A 120 -7.18 31.22 -4.26
C LYS A 120 -6.37 29.95 -4.55
N ASP A 121 -5.07 29.98 -4.27
CA ASP A 121 -4.20 28.81 -4.45
C ASP A 121 -4.62 27.65 -3.53
N ILE A 122 -4.95 27.95 -2.26
CA ILE A 122 -5.44 26.95 -1.30
C ILE A 122 -6.82 26.40 -1.72
N ASP A 123 -7.75 27.27 -2.11
CA ASP A 123 -9.09 26.87 -2.53
C ASP A 123 -9.05 25.95 -3.76
N GLY A 124 -8.27 26.32 -4.77
CA GLY A 124 -8.07 25.51 -5.98
C GLY A 124 -7.37 24.17 -5.69
N PHE A 125 -6.46 24.13 -4.72
CA PHE A 125 -5.85 22.87 -4.26
C PHE A 125 -6.87 21.97 -3.56
N LEU A 126 -7.61 22.49 -2.58
CA LEU A 126 -8.59 21.71 -1.83
C LEU A 126 -9.80 21.28 -2.69
N GLU A 127 -10.13 22.02 -3.75
CA GLU A 127 -11.11 21.59 -4.76
C GLU A 127 -10.63 20.35 -5.52
N ALA A 128 -9.37 20.35 -5.94
CA ALA A 128 -8.77 19.24 -6.69
C ALA A 128 -8.47 18.03 -5.81
N HIS A 129 -8.22 18.25 -4.50
CA HIS A 129 -7.75 17.26 -3.54
C HIS A 129 -8.62 17.31 -2.25
N PRO A 130 -9.91 16.92 -2.30
CA PRO A 130 -10.86 17.11 -1.20
C PRO A 130 -10.56 16.23 0.04
N THR A 131 -9.66 15.25 -0.09
CA THR A 131 -9.19 14.42 1.02
C THR A 131 -8.11 15.09 1.87
N GLU A 132 -7.60 16.24 1.44
CA GLU A 132 -6.54 16.98 2.12
C GLU A 132 -7.11 18.10 2.99
N THR A 133 -6.27 18.66 3.86
CA THR A 133 -6.56 19.88 4.63
C THR A 133 -5.34 20.78 4.66
N VAL A 134 -5.53 22.09 4.79
CA VAL A 134 -4.43 23.06 4.86
C VAL A 134 -4.50 23.85 6.15
N LEU A 135 -3.41 23.87 6.92
CA LEU A 135 -3.26 24.71 8.10
C LEU A 135 -2.36 25.88 7.75
N PHE A 136 -2.70 27.10 8.19
CA PHE A 136 -1.75 28.20 8.09
C PHE A 136 -1.81 29.15 9.27
N ARG A 137 -0.64 29.48 9.82
CA ARG A 137 -0.47 30.58 10.77
C ARG A 137 -0.73 31.89 10.06
N LEU A 138 -1.58 32.72 10.63
CA LEU A 138 -1.85 34.06 10.13
C LEU A 138 -1.47 35.08 11.21
N ARG A 139 -0.54 35.98 10.86
CA ARG A 139 -0.07 37.04 11.76
C ARG A 139 0.21 38.36 11.06
N SER A 140 0.20 39.45 11.84
CA SER A 140 0.75 40.74 11.41
C SER A 140 2.27 40.76 11.59
N GLU A 141 2.98 41.10 10.53
CA GLU A 141 4.45 41.04 10.45
C GLU A 141 5.12 42.38 10.72
N HIS A 142 4.47 43.47 10.31
CA HIS A 142 5.04 44.81 10.40
C HIS A 142 3.95 45.85 10.71
N THR A 143 4.38 47.05 11.07
CA THR A 143 3.49 48.17 11.43
C THR A 143 2.43 48.41 10.33
N PRO A 144 1.13 48.40 10.70
CA PRO A 144 0.04 48.67 9.76
C PRO A 144 0.08 50.11 9.24
N GLU A 145 -0.48 50.35 8.05
CA GLU A 145 -0.43 51.66 7.40
C GLU A 145 -1.74 51.99 6.67
N ASN A 146 -2.28 53.19 6.89
CA ASN A 146 -3.44 53.73 6.16
C ASN A 146 -4.71 52.85 6.14
N ASN A 147 -4.99 52.13 7.23
CA ASN A 147 -6.19 51.27 7.33
C ASN A 147 -7.36 52.03 7.97
N THR A 148 -8.57 51.79 7.48
CA THR A 148 -9.83 52.22 8.07
C THR A 148 -10.53 51.10 8.84
N ARG A 149 -10.19 49.84 8.54
CA ARG A 149 -10.65 48.62 9.21
C ARG A 149 -9.60 48.11 10.20
N SER A 150 -10.03 47.38 11.21
CA SER A 150 -9.15 46.54 12.03
C SER A 150 -8.64 45.34 11.21
N TYR A 151 -7.59 44.67 11.70
CA TYR A 151 -7.09 43.45 11.07
C TYR A 151 -8.20 42.38 10.98
N ALA A 152 -9.00 42.20 12.03
CA ALA A 152 -10.10 41.24 12.03
C ALA A 152 -11.20 41.60 11.01
N GLU A 153 -11.63 42.86 10.95
CA GLU A 153 -12.65 43.31 9.97
C GLU A 153 -12.16 43.16 8.52
N THR A 154 -10.88 43.43 8.25
CA THR A 154 -10.30 43.17 6.91
C THR A 154 -10.26 41.68 6.60
N LEU A 155 -9.96 40.82 7.58
CA LEU A 155 -10.00 39.36 7.39
C LEU A 155 -11.43 38.87 7.10
N GLU A 156 -12.44 39.39 7.79
CA GLU A 156 -13.85 39.04 7.55
C GLU A 156 -14.26 39.27 6.09
N GLU A 157 -13.71 40.30 5.45
CA GLU A 157 -13.99 40.61 4.05
C GLU A 157 -13.37 39.58 3.10
N TYR A 158 -12.12 39.17 3.35
CA TYR A 158 -11.53 38.04 2.62
C TYR A 158 -12.32 36.74 2.83
N LEU A 159 -12.80 36.50 4.05
CA LEU A 159 -13.56 35.29 4.37
C LEU A 159 -14.99 35.31 3.83
N ALA A 160 -15.59 36.48 3.63
CA ALA A 160 -16.87 36.61 2.96
C ALA A 160 -16.79 36.20 1.48
N GLU A 161 -15.66 36.48 0.83
CA GLU A 161 -15.43 36.16 -0.58
C GLU A 161 -14.86 34.74 -0.79
N HIS A 162 -13.91 34.31 0.05
CA HIS A 162 -13.13 33.08 -0.15
C HIS A 162 -13.22 32.07 1.01
N GLY A 163 -14.00 32.37 2.06
CA GLY A 163 -14.05 31.58 3.29
C GLY A 163 -14.98 30.36 3.25
N GLY A 164 -15.55 30.00 2.09
CA GLY A 164 -16.48 28.87 1.98
C GLY A 164 -15.90 27.53 2.45
N LYS A 165 -14.59 27.34 2.28
CA LYS A 165 -13.84 26.16 2.77
C LYS A 165 -13.11 26.41 4.09
N ARG A 166 -13.38 27.50 4.80
CA ARG A 166 -12.79 27.71 6.13
C ARG A 166 -13.43 26.75 7.13
N TRP A 167 -12.61 26.05 7.91
CA TRP A 167 -13.11 25.35 9.08
C TRP A 167 -13.50 26.35 10.18
N VAL A 168 -14.74 26.23 10.68
CA VAL A 168 -15.24 27.00 11.81
C VAL A 168 -14.98 26.20 13.08
N PRO A 169 -14.23 26.74 14.07
CA PRO A 169 -13.85 25.97 15.25
C PRO A 169 -15.05 25.47 16.05
N THR A 170 -15.13 24.15 16.19
CA THR A 170 -16.06 23.42 17.08
C THR A 170 -15.35 22.84 18.31
N ASN A 171 -14.03 22.69 18.23
CA ASN A 171 -13.15 22.18 19.27
C ASN A 171 -11.74 22.80 19.08
N ASN A 172 -10.76 22.43 19.91
CA ASN A 172 -9.39 22.95 19.83
C ASN A 172 -8.38 21.95 19.23
N ASN A 173 -8.86 20.78 18.78
CA ASN A 173 -8.04 19.72 18.23
C ASN A 173 -8.89 18.82 17.32
N PRO A 174 -9.25 19.32 16.11
CA PRO A 174 -10.22 18.65 15.26
C PRO A 174 -9.66 17.36 14.69
N THR A 175 -10.56 16.43 14.38
CA THR A 175 -10.26 15.25 13.57
C THR A 175 -10.04 15.64 12.11
N LEU A 176 -9.32 14.81 11.38
CA LEU A 176 -9.08 15.01 9.96
C LEU A 176 -10.39 15.09 9.18
N ASN A 177 -11.39 14.25 9.49
CA ASN A 177 -12.73 14.31 8.87
C ASN A 177 -13.44 15.66 9.06
N GLU A 178 -13.25 16.33 10.19
CA GLU A 178 -13.86 17.65 10.41
C GLU A 178 -13.27 18.72 9.47
N ILE A 179 -12.03 18.53 9.00
CA ILE A 179 -11.24 19.54 8.28
C ILE A 179 -10.82 19.14 6.86
N ARG A 180 -11.12 17.93 6.38
CA ARG A 180 -10.94 17.54 4.98
C ARG A 180 -11.69 18.47 4.04
N GLY A 181 -11.06 18.84 2.93
CA GLY A 181 -11.55 19.82 1.97
C GLY A 181 -11.64 21.25 2.53
N LYS A 182 -11.07 21.50 3.72
CA LYS A 182 -11.11 22.78 4.41
C LYS A 182 -9.72 23.28 4.75
N PHE A 183 -9.60 24.59 4.96
CA PHE A 183 -8.43 25.20 5.56
C PHE A 183 -8.69 25.64 7.01
N VAL A 184 -7.64 25.59 7.82
CA VAL A 184 -7.64 25.91 9.25
C VAL A 184 -6.66 27.05 9.51
N ILE A 185 -7.13 28.12 10.13
CA ILE A 185 -6.29 29.25 10.52
C ILE A 185 -5.62 28.92 11.87
N LEU A 186 -4.29 29.00 11.95
CA LEU A 186 -3.57 29.06 13.22
C LEU A 186 -3.46 30.54 13.61
N GLN A 187 -4.38 30.99 14.44
CA GLN A 187 -4.62 32.39 14.73
C GLN A 187 -3.54 32.98 15.65
N GLU A 188 -2.84 34.00 15.14
CA GLU A 188 -1.89 34.83 15.91
C GLU A 188 -2.20 36.33 15.71
N PHE A 189 -3.45 36.69 15.97
CA PHE A 189 -3.93 38.07 16.01
C PHE A 189 -5.13 38.16 16.95
N SER A 190 -5.41 39.38 17.43
CA SER A 190 -6.56 39.66 18.29
C SER A 190 -7.84 39.81 17.49
N GLY A 191 -8.97 39.32 18.02
CA GLY A 191 -10.28 39.39 17.37
C GLY A 191 -11.21 38.27 17.84
N GLY A 192 -12.22 37.95 17.02
CA GLY A 192 -13.05 36.76 17.20
C GLY A 192 -12.28 35.44 17.02
N THR A 193 -12.99 34.32 17.07
CA THR A 193 -12.41 32.97 16.90
C THR A 193 -12.51 32.54 15.44
N TYR A 194 -11.37 32.56 14.75
CA TYR A 194 -11.28 32.23 13.32
C TYR A 194 -10.71 30.83 13.05
N GLY A 195 -9.99 30.27 14.02
CA GLY A 195 -9.29 28.99 13.91
C GLY A 195 -8.69 28.54 15.24
N LEU A 196 -7.64 27.72 15.17
CA LEU A 196 -6.90 27.22 16.34
C LEU A 196 -5.96 28.30 16.89
N SER A 197 -5.80 28.38 18.22
CA SER A 197 -4.88 29.34 18.83
C SER A 197 -3.42 28.96 18.60
N TYR A 198 -2.66 29.76 17.86
CA TYR A 198 -1.21 29.55 17.68
C TYR A 198 -0.45 29.61 19.01
N GLY A 199 -0.94 30.42 19.95
CA GLY A 199 -0.37 30.55 21.30
C GLY A 199 -0.43 29.26 22.12
N ALA A 200 -1.42 28.39 21.85
CA ALA A 200 -1.61 27.13 22.57
C ALA A 200 -0.73 25.97 22.06
N ILE A 201 -0.10 26.13 20.90
CA ILE A 201 0.80 25.13 20.31
C ILE A 201 2.12 25.08 21.09
N ASP A 202 2.54 23.88 21.47
CA ASP A 202 3.85 23.60 22.07
C ASP A 202 4.91 23.68 20.97
N LYS A 203 5.81 24.65 21.06
CA LYS A 203 6.71 24.98 19.95
C LYS A 203 8.14 25.26 20.36
N GLN A 204 9.08 24.83 19.53
CA GLN A 204 10.46 25.31 19.51
C GLN A 204 10.61 26.31 18.38
N ASP A 205 11.09 27.52 18.69
CA ASP A 205 11.33 28.60 17.74
C ASP A 205 12.61 29.40 18.08
N ASP A 206 13.69 28.70 18.42
CA ASP A 206 15.00 29.30 18.74
C ASP A 206 15.73 29.73 17.46
N TYR A 207 15.15 30.69 16.73
CA TYR A 207 15.62 31.08 15.39
C TYR A 207 16.90 31.92 15.38
N LYS A 208 17.29 32.54 16.49
CA LYS A 208 18.36 33.55 16.51
C LYS A 208 19.74 32.92 16.64
N LEU A 209 20.57 33.06 15.61
CA LEU A 209 22.00 32.74 15.64
C LEU A 209 22.81 34.04 15.69
N ASP A 210 23.93 34.05 16.42
CA ASP A 210 24.93 35.13 16.39
C ASP A 210 26.05 34.82 15.39
N THR A 211 26.35 33.54 15.14
CA THR A 211 27.29 33.05 14.11
C THR A 211 26.88 31.68 13.54
N ASN A 212 27.54 31.23 12.47
CA ASN A 212 27.38 29.87 11.95
C ASN A 212 27.67 28.75 12.97
N TRP A 213 28.44 29.03 14.02
CA TRP A 213 28.79 28.05 15.05
C TRP A 213 27.63 27.69 15.97
N ASP A 214 26.61 28.55 16.04
CA ASP A 214 25.42 28.34 16.85
C ASP A 214 24.45 27.36 16.18
N LEU A 215 24.72 26.95 14.93
CA LEU A 215 23.90 25.97 14.19
C LEU A 215 23.74 24.65 14.96
N TYR A 216 24.77 24.22 15.69
CA TYR A 216 24.65 22.99 16.47
C TYR A 216 23.70 23.15 17.66
N ASP A 217 23.71 24.31 18.33
CA ASP A 217 22.77 24.59 19.42
C ASP A 217 21.33 24.65 18.91
N LYS A 218 21.11 25.25 17.72
CA LYS A 218 19.83 25.18 17.01
C LYS A 218 19.42 23.72 16.75
N TRP A 219 20.34 22.89 16.25
CA TRP A 219 20.07 21.47 16.02
C TRP A 219 19.70 20.73 17.30
N ILE A 220 20.39 20.98 18.42
CA ILE A 220 20.04 20.39 19.71
C ILE A 220 18.62 20.78 20.12
N ALA A 221 18.25 22.06 20.01
CA ALA A 221 16.89 22.48 20.31
C ALA A 221 15.84 21.80 19.41
N VAL A 222 16.15 21.58 18.12
CA VAL A 222 15.28 20.85 17.19
C VAL A 222 15.12 19.40 17.64
N LYS A 223 16.25 18.73 17.92
CA LYS A 223 16.30 17.32 18.34
C LYS A 223 15.56 17.10 19.66
N ASP A 224 15.80 17.95 20.65
CA ASP A 224 15.14 17.89 21.96
C ASP A 224 13.62 18.05 21.82
N HIS A 225 13.14 18.89 20.88
CA HIS A 225 11.71 19.05 20.64
C HIS A 225 11.09 17.84 19.93
N MET A 226 11.81 17.17 19.02
CA MET A 226 11.38 15.87 18.45
C MET A 226 11.29 14.79 19.53
N GLU A 227 12.29 14.70 20.43
CA GLU A 227 12.26 13.75 21.56
C GLU A 227 11.09 14.06 22.52
N LYS A 228 10.76 15.34 22.70
CA LYS A 228 9.61 15.79 23.48
C LYS A 228 8.27 15.43 22.84
N SER A 229 8.13 15.57 21.52
CA SER A 229 6.89 15.20 20.81
C SER A 229 6.70 13.69 20.75
N GLU A 230 7.78 12.93 20.59
CA GLU A 230 7.78 11.47 20.59
C GLU A 230 7.20 10.93 21.91
N SER A 231 7.73 11.43 23.04
CA SER A 231 7.32 11.03 24.39
C SER A 231 6.10 11.80 24.95
N GLY A 232 5.57 12.73 24.15
CA GLY A 232 4.52 13.66 24.54
C GLY A 232 3.09 13.12 24.42
N SER A 233 2.12 13.91 24.90
CA SER A 233 0.70 13.56 24.73
C SER A 233 0.26 13.75 23.28
N ARG A 234 -0.44 12.76 22.72
CA ARG A 234 -1.03 12.81 21.39
C ARG A 234 -2.21 13.79 21.27
N ASP A 235 -2.68 14.37 22.38
CA ASP A 235 -3.66 15.47 22.38
C ASP A 235 -3.02 16.87 22.27
N THR A 236 -1.68 16.97 22.25
CA THR A 236 -0.96 18.23 22.17
C THR A 236 -0.50 18.50 20.73
N LEU A 237 -0.75 19.73 20.25
CA LEU A 237 -0.16 20.19 18.98
C LEU A 237 1.30 20.59 19.21
N TYR A 238 2.22 19.88 18.55
CA TYR A 238 3.65 20.17 18.55
C TYR A 238 4.07 20.84 17.24
N MET A 239 4.91 21.89 17.33
CA MET A 239 5.47 22.58 16.17
C MET A 239 6.95 22.88 16.35
N ASN A 240 7.78 22.35 15.47
CA ASN A 240 9.24 22.45 15.54
C ASN A 240 9.77 23.27 14.36
N TYR A 241 10.29 24.47 14.62
CA TYR A 241 10.92 25.29 13.59
C TYR A 241 12.37 24.86 13.39
N LEU A 242 12.69 24.41 12.18
CA LEU A 242 14.06 24.10 11.75
C LEU A 242 14.84 25.35 11.34
N SER A 243 14.11 26.43 11.04
CA SER A 243 14.64 27.69 10.53
C SER A 243 15.48 28.47 11.55
N GLY A 244 16.33 29.35 11.02
CA GLY A 244 17.17 30.24 11.82
C GLY A 244 17.79 31.36 10.98
N ALA A 245 18.11 32.47 11.62
CA ALA A 245 18.63 33.68 10.98
C ALA A 245 19.44 34.56 11.96
N GLY A 246 19.94 35.69 11.47
CA GLY A 246 20.68 36.69 12.24
C GLY A 246 22.14 36.73 11.81
N GLY A 247 23.00 36.00 12.53
CA GLY A 247 24.42 35.82 12.23
C GLY A 247 24.72 34.72 11.20
N SER A 248 23.68 34.13 10.61
CA SER A 248 23.76 33.11 9.56
C SER A 248 22.63 33.31 8.54
N PHE A 249 22.81 32.74 7.35
CA PHE A 249 21.79 32.77 6.30
C PHE A 249 20.78 31.62 6.48
N PRO A 250 19.48 31.82 6.20
CA PRO A 250 18.48 30.76 6.22
C PRO A 250 18.89 29.49 5.44
N TYR A 251 19.45 29.66 4.24
CA TYR A 251 19.93 28.52 3.44
C TYR A 251 21.05 27.75 4.16
N PHE A 252 21.93 28.43 4.88
CA PHE A 252 23.02 27.80 5.63
C PHE A 252 22.47 27.02 6.83
N VAL A 253 21.48 27.55 7.54
CA VAL A 253 20.86 26.83 8.65
C VAL A 253 20.16 25.57 8.15
N ALA A 254 19.45 25.67 7.02
CA ALA A 254 18.73 24.55 6.42
C ALA A 254 19.65 23.45 5.86
N SER A 255 20.84 23.80 5.32
CA SER A 255 21.69 22.88 4.53
C SER A 255 23.13 22.68 5.05
N GLY A 256 23.69 23.62 5.80
CA GLY A 256 25.13 23.68 6.09
C GLY A 256 26.01 24.04 4.88
N HIS A 257 25.40 24.43 3.75
CA HIS A 257 26.10 24.69 2.49
C HIS A 257 26.83 26.04 2.49
N SER A 258 27.92 26.10 1.72
CA SER A 258 28.68 27.34 1.51
C SER A 258 28.00 28.37 0.61
N SER A 259 27.06 27.95 -0.25
CA SER A 259 26.20 28.78 -1.11
C SER A 259 24.76 28.24 -1.08
N PRO A 260 23.75 29.00 -1.52
CA PRO A 260 22.37 28.54 -1.51
C PRO A 260 22.07 27.40 -2.49
N ASP A 261 22.97 27.05 -3.42
CA ASP A 261 22.65 26.05 -4.44
C ASP A 261 22.31 24.68 -3.83
N THR A 262 21.31 24.00 -4.40
CA THR A 262 20.83 22.67 -3.97
C THR A 262 21.95 21.64 -3.83
N SER A 263 22.98 21.73 -4.69
CA SER A 263 24.12 20.80 -4.72
C SER A 263 25.42 21.42 -4.18
N ALA A 264 25.36 22.57 -3.50
CA ALA A 264 26.55 23.26 -3.00
C ALA A 264 27.32 22.41 -1.98
N PRO A 265 28.66 22.52 -1.90
CA PRO A 265 29.42 21.80 -0.90
C PRO A 265 29.12 22.34 0.50
N ARG A 266 29.11 21.43 1.49
CA ARG A 266 29.06 21.77 2.91
C ARG A 266 30.25 22.62 3.32
N LEU A 267 30.04 23.56 4.24
CA LEU A 267 31.11 24.35 4.82
C LEU A 267 31.91 23.51 5.84
N ALA A 268 33.23 23.58 5.79
CA ALA A 268 34.08 22.94 6.79
C ALA A 268 34.05 23.74 8.11
N THR A 269 33.95 23.05 9.24
CA THR A 269 34.14 23.68 10.56
C THR A 269 35.61 24.07 10.78
N GLY A 270 36.54 23.34 10.17
CA GLY A 270 37.97 23.47 10.45
C GLY A 270 38.44 22.60 11.62
N LEU A 271 37.54 21.84 12.26
CA LEU A 271 37.88 20.79 13.23
C LEU A 271 38.04 19.45 12.50
N THR A 272 38.90 18.57 13.04
CA THR A 272 39.17 17.25 12.44
C THR A 272 39.12 16.09 13.44
N THR A 273 38.64 14.92 13.04
CA THR A 273 38.87 13.69 13.80
C THR A 273 40.28 13.16 13.54
N PRO A 274 40.91 12.43 14.49
CA PRO A 274 40.42 12.09 15.83
C PRO A 274 40.57 13.24 16.86
N GLY A 275 41.25 14.34 16.55
CA GLY A 275 41.60 15.40 17.51
C GLY A 275 40.41 16.08 18.21
N TRP A 276 39.27 16.19 17.51
CA TRP A 276 38.02 16.77 18.02
C TRP A 276 36.84 15.79 17.89
N ALA A 277 37.07 14.50 18.13
CA ALA A 277 36.06 13.45 17.90
C ALA A 277 34.69 13.72 18.55
N ASN A 278 34.69 14.32 19.75
CA ASN A 278 33.48 14.59 20.54
C ASN A 278 32.80 15.92 20.20
N SER A 279 33.39 16.76 19.35
CA SER A 279 32.77 18.01 18.92
C SER A 279 31.73 17.70 17.84
N TYR A 280 30.52 18.24 18.01
CA TYR A 280 29.41 18.13 17.06
C TYR A 280 29.21 16.67 16.58
N PRO A 281 28.87 15.74 17.48
CA PRO A 281 28.80 14.31 17.15
C PRO A 281 27.84 14.00 15.99
N ASP A 282 26.75 14.76 15.83
CA ASP A 282 25.77 14.54 14.76
C ASP A 282 26.22 15.09 13.39
N PHE A 283 27.26 15.95 13.32
CA PHE A 283 27.76 16.48 12.05
C PHE A 283 28.60 15.45 11.27
N PRO A 284 28.59 15.47 9.93
CA PRO A 284 29.28 14.50 9.11
C PRO A 284 30.80 14.64 9.18
N ARG A 285 31.49 13.50 9.08
CA ARG A 285 32.96 13.42 8.93
C ARG A 285 33.29 13.21 7.45
N THR A 286 33.86 14.23 6.81
CA THR A 286 34.09 14.29 5.37
C THR A 286 35.58 14.42 5.04
N SER A 287 35.95 14.31 3.76
CA SER A 287 37.32 14.57 3.27
C SER A 287 38.40 13.83 4.07
N CYS A 288 38.19 12.55 4.33
CA CYS A 288 39.08 11.73 5.14
C CYS A 288 40.38 11.37 4.39
N PHE A 289 41.53 11.63 4.99
CA PHE A 289 42.82 11.18 4.49
C PHE A 289 43.65 10.61 5.65
N ILE A 290 44.20 9.41 5.47
CA ILE A 290 45.05 8.71 6.46
C ILE A 290 44.47 8.66 7.89
N GLY A 291 43.15 8.54 8.02
CA GLY A 291 42.44 8.47 9.31
C GLY A 291 42.14 9.83 9.95
N ILE A 292 42.44 10.94 9.28
CA ILE A 292 42.05 12.30 9.68
C ILE A 292 40.88 12.74 8.80
N CYS A 293 39.72 13.02 9.40
CA CYS A 293 38.55 13.52 8.68
C CYS A 293 38.18 14.93 9.12
N THR A 294 37.66 15.73 8.19
CA THR A 294 37.11 17.06 8.47
C THR A 294 35.70 16.93 9.04
N ILE A 295 35.39 17.66 10.12
CA ILE A 295 34.01 17.84 10.58
C ILE A 295 33.39 18.96 9.75
N SER A 296 32.32 18.69 9.02
CA SER A 296 31.62 19.70 8.20
C SER A 296 30.31 20.09 8.86
N PHE A 297 29.86 21.33 8.64
CA PHE A 297 28.52 21.73 9.03
C PHE A 297 27.47 20.90 8.29
N GLU A 298 26.37 20.60 8.95
CA GLU A 298 25.18 20.00 8.36
C GLU A 298 23.95 20.76 8.81
N GLY A 299 23.04 20.99 7.86
CA GLY A 299 21.84 21.77 8.11
C GLY A 299 20.77 21.03 8.90
N THR A 300 19.87 21.79 9.53
CA THR A 300 18.76 21.25 10.33
C THR A 300 17.81 20.40 9.50
N ASN A 301 17.61 20.69 8.22
CA ASN A 301 16.73 19.88 7.37
C ASN A 301 17.31 18.48 7.14
N THR A 302 18.58 18.40 6.74
CA THR A 302 19.29 17.13 6.51
C THR A 302 19.35 16.31 7.79
N LEU A 303 19.75 16.92 8.90
CA LEU A 303 19.85 16.23 10.19
C LEU A 303 18.49 15.71 10.67
N THR A 304 17.42 16.50 10.51
CA THR A 304 16.05 16.07 10.84
C THR A 304 15.62 14.89 9.96
N ALA A 305 15.84 14.99 8.65
CA ALA A 305 15.49 13.94 7.70
C ALA A 305 16.24 12.63 8.01
N ASP A 306 17.55 12.69 8.32
CA ASP A 306 18.35 11.54 8.72
C ASP A 306 17.90 10.94 10.05
N TYR A 307 17.61 11.78 11.05
CA TYR A 307 17.13 11.33 12.35
C TYR A 307 15.83 10.51 12.23
N ILE A 308 14.89 11.00 11.43
CA ILE A 308 13.64 10.29 11.12
C ILE A 308 13.92 9.00 10.34
N ALA A 309 14.70 9.06 9.25
CA ALA A 309 14.98 7.89 8.40
C ALA A 309 15.66 6.74 9.15
N ASN A 310 16.49 7.06 10.14
CA ASN A 310 17.16 6.07 10.98
C ASN A 310 16.24 5.47 12.07
N GLY A 311 14.95 5.83 12.08
CA GLY A 311 13.97 5.32 13.04
C GLY A 311 14.19 5.84 14.47
N GLN A 312 14.81 7.02 14.62
CA GLN A 312 15.09 7.61 15.94
C GLN A 312 13.89 8.41 16.49
N ALA A 313 12.86 8.65 15.68
CA ALA A 313 11.55 9.18 16.07
C ALA A 313 10.43 8.42 15.35
N GLY A 314 9.29 8.23 16.02
CA GLY A 314 8.04 7.75 15.43
C GLY A 314 7.00 8.87 15.25
N PHE A 315 7.16 10.00 15.93
CA PHE A 315 6.30 11.18 15.84
C PHE A 315 7.05 12.48 16.13
N VAL A 316 6.87 13.47 15.27
CA VAL A 316 7.55 14.79 15.29
C VAL A 316 6.59 15.99 15.26
N GLY A 317 5.28 15.77 15.03
CA GLY A 317 4.30 16.85 14.89
C GLY A 317 4.49 17.70 13.64
N MET A 318 4.27 19.01 13.75
CA MET A 318 4.45 19.96 12.63
C MET A 318 5.92 20.36 12.50
N VAL A 319 6.53 20.13 11.33
CA VAL A 319 7.94 20.47 11.07
C VAL A 319 8.01 21.66 10.12
N MET A 320 8.40 22.82 10.63
CA MET A 320 8.44 24.08 9.88
C MET A 320 9.86 24.35 9.35
N ALA A 321 10.06 24.22 8.05
CA ALA A 321 11.39 24.30 7.43
C ALA A 321 11.56 25.48 6.47
N ASP A 322 12.81 25.95 6.33
CA ASP A 322 13.23 26.79 5.20
C ASP A 322 13.74 25.86 4.09
N PHE A 323 13.34 26.12 2.84
CA PHE A 323 13.80 25.36 1.66
C PHE A 323 13.70 23.81 1.82
N PRO A 324 12.56 23.26 2.27
CA PRO A 324 12.45 21.83 2.51
C PRO A 324 12.67 21.07 1.20
N GLY A 325 13.62 20.14 1.24
CA GLY A 325 13.82 19.18 0.18
C GLY A 325 12.83 18.01 0.31
N LYS A 326 12.74 17.24 -0.77
CA LYS A 326 11.84 16.10 -0.89
C LYS A 326 12.00 15.07 0.23
N LYS A 327 13.23 14.68 0.58
CA LYS A 327 13.52 13.69 1.62
C LYS A 327 12.93 14.12 2.96
N LEU A 328 13.08 15.39 3.33
CA LEU A 328 12.50 15.90 4.58
C LEU A 328 10.97 15.79 4.56
N ILE A 329 10.34 16.25 3.47
CA ILE A 329 8.88 16.23 3.33
C ILE A 329 8.34 14.79 3.38
N GLU A 330 8.91 13.89 2.57
CA GLU A 330 8.48 12.50 2.50
C GLU A 330 8.71 11.74 3.81
N ASN A 331 9.83 11.99 4.50
CA ASN A 331 10.09 11.38 5.80
C ASN A 331 9.06 11.81 6.85
N VAL A 332 8.65 13.08 6.86
CA VAL A 332 7.58 13.56 7.75
C VAL A 332 6.23 12.92 7.39
N ILE A 333 5.90 12.83 6.10
CA ILE A 333 4.67 12.20 5.61
C ILE A 333 4.61 10.72 5.99
N ASN A 334 5.69 9.97 5.76
CA ASN A 334 5.74 8.52 5.90
C ASN A 334 5.76 8.05 7.37
N MET A 335 5.92 8.95 8.35
CA MET A 335 5.77 8.64 9.77
C MET A 335 4.31 8.57 10.25
N ASN A 336 3.36 9.04 9.45
CA ASN A 336 1.96 9.07 9.88
C ASN A 336 1.35 7.67 10.01
N ASP A 337 0.53 7.49 11.05
CA ASP A 337 -0.19 6.25 11.29
C ASP A 337 -1.17 5.94 10.15
N LEU A 338 -1.01 4.76 9.59
CA LEU A 338 -1.83 4.21 8.53
C LEU A 338 -2.88 3.22 9.08
N SER A 339 -3.25 3.28 10.36
CA SER A 339 -4.35 2.47 10.93
C SER A 339 -5.71 2.67 10.23
N GLY A 340 -5.91 3.83 9.57
CA GLY A 340 -7.05 4.08 8.68
C GLY A 340 -6.83 3.75 7.21
N TYR A 341 -5.72 3.09 6.89
CA TYR A 341 -5.36 2.70 5.54
C TYR A 341 -6.37 1.70 5.02
N THR A 342 -7.05 2.10 3.96
CA THR A 342 -8.05 1.30 3.28
C THR A 342 -7.58 1.03 1.87
N TYR A 343 -7.93 -0.14 1.35
CA TYR A 343 -7.70 -0.43 -0.06
C TYR A 343 -8.56 0.51 -0.90
N LYS A 344 -7.92 1.36 -1.71
CA LYS A 344 -8.58 2.15 -2.73
C LYS A 344 -8.10 1.70 -4.09
N GLU A 345 -8.99 1.10 -4.87
CA GLU A 345 -8.65 0.60 -6.20
C GLU A 345 -8.08 1.73 -7.08
N PHE A 346 -7.12 1.38 -7.93
CA PHE A 346 -6.51 2.30 -8.86
C PHE A 346 -7.50 2.71 -9.94
N ASN A 347 -7.48 3.99 -10.31
CA ASN A 347 -8.28 4.49 -11.42
C ASN A 347 -7.64 4.04 -12.75
N TRP A 348 -8.12 2.92 -13.29
CA TRP A 348 -7.62 2.35 -14.54
C TRP A 348 -7.84 3.27 -15.75
N GLY A 349 -6.83 3.38 -16.61
CA GLY A 349 -6.98 4.01 -17.92
C GLY A 349 -7.95 3.23 -18.82
N SER A 350 -8.31 3.82 -19.96
CA SER A 350 -9.08 3.17 -21.03
C SER A 350 -8.23 2.99 -22.30
N GLY A 351 -6.91 2.84 -22.15
CA GLY A 351 -5.91 3.04 -23.20
C GLY A 351 -6.11 2.15 -24.44
N THR A 352 -6.84 2.65 -25.44
CA THR A 352 -7.15 1.90 -26.67
C THR A 352 -6.00 1.81 -27.68
N ASP A 353 -4.92 2.58 -27.51
CA ASP A 353 -3.74 2.62 -28.40
C ASP A 353 -2.42 2.53 -27.60
N GLU A 354 -1.52 1.62 -28.01
CA GLU A 354 -0.19 1.36 -27.44
C GLU A 354 0.71 2.61 -27.40
N ASN A 355 0.47 3.59 -28.29
CA ASN A 355 1.25 4.82 -28.37
C ASN A 355 0.73 5.97 -27.51
N THR A 356 -0.50 5.88 -26.99
CA THR A 356 -1.09 6.99 -26.22
C THR A 356 -0.52 7.03 -24.81
N ARG A 357 -0.06 8.20 -24.37
CA ARG A 357 0.32 8.44 -22.97
C ARG A 357 -0.93 8.60 -22.12
N LEU A 358 -1.07 7.76 -21.09
CA LEU A 358 -2.17 7.88 -20.12
C LEU A 358 -1.95 9.06 -19.17
N CYS A 359 -0.69 9.47 -18.98
CA CYS A 359 -0.34 10.69 -18.27
C CYS A 359 0.14 11.81 -19.21
N ASN A 360 -0.23 13.05 -18.89
CA ASN A 360 0.01 14.24 -19.72
C ASN A 360 1.44 14.82 -19.67
N GLY A 361 2.42 14.10 -19.10
CA GLY A 361 3.84 14.48 -19.16
C GLY A 361 4.22 15.83 -18.52
N SER A 362 3.36 16.46 -17.71
CA SER A 362 3.68 17.69 -16.96
C SER A 362 4.21 17.42 -15.54
N SER A 363 4.03 16.21 -15.03
CA SER A 363 4.45 15.76 -13.70
C SER A 363 4.83 14.28 -13.73
N ALA A 364 5.58 13.84 -12.71
CA ALA A 364 5.84 12.43 -12.52
C ALA A 364 4.56 11.73 -12.05
N CYS A 365 4.17 10.66 -12.74
CA CYS A 365 2.94 9.92 -12.50
C CYS A 365 3.19 8.41 -12.59
N VAL A 366 2.25 7.63 -12.05
CA VAL A 366 2.11 6.21 -12.35
C VAL A 366 0.99 6.06 -13.37
N GLU A 367 1.25 5.37 -14.48
CA GLU A 367 0.22 5.01 -15.45
C GLU A 367 -0.15 3.53 -15.32
N GLY A 368 -1.38 3.18 -15.65
CA GLY A 368 -1.84 1.80 -15.64
C GLY A 368 -3.11 1.58 -16.44
N ASP A 369 -3.31 0.33 -16.86
CA ASP A 369 -4.44 -0.13 -17.67
C ASP A 369 -4.83 -1.54 -17.19
N ALA A 370 -6.05 -1.95 -17.50
CA ALA A 370 -6.58 -3.29 -17.19
C ALA A 370 -6.99 -4.01 -18.47
N PHE A 371 -6.64 -5.31 -18.57
CA PHE A 371 -7.05 -6.19 -19.67
C PHE A 371 -8.04 -7.27 -19.23
N THR A 372 -8.44 -7.26 -17.96
CA THR A 372 -9.44 -8.17 -17.40
C THR A 372 -10.38 -7.39 -16.50
N ASP A 373 -11.65 -7.78 -16.52
CA ASP A 373 -12.69 -7.27 -15.62
C ASP A 373 -12.97 -8.23 -14.45
N ASN A 374 -12.35 -9.42 -14.46
CA ASN A 374 -12.58 -10.46 -13.48
C ASN A 374 -11.26 -10.84 -12.78
N ALA A 375 -11.22 -10.62 -11.46
CA ALA A 375 -10.14 -11.11 -10.61
C ALA A 375 -10.20 -12.64 -10.47
N PRO A 376 -9.06 -13.35 -10.40
CA PRO A 376 -9.02 -14.77 -10.07
C PRO A 376 -9.57 -15.04 -8.66
N ALA A 377 -9.90 -16.31 -8.39
CA ALA A 377 -10.24 -16.76 -7.04
C ALA A 377 -9.10 -16.45 -6.05
N ARG A 378 -9.47 -16.18 -4.80
CA ARG A 378 -8.53 -15.97 -3.69
C ARG A 378 -7.53 -17.13 -3.60
N LYS A 379 -6.28 -16.79 -3.28
CA LYS A 379 -5.22 -17.73 -2.90
C LYS A 379 -4.69 -17.37 -1.52
N ASP A 380 -4.07 -18.33 -0.82
CA ASP A 380 -3.31 -18.06 0.42
C ASP A 380 -1.83 -17.76 0.15
N LYS A 381 -1.41 -17.88 -1.11
CA LYS A 381 -0.06 -17.59 -1.57
C LYS A 381 -0.06 -16.99 -2.97
N LEU A 382 0.88 -16.07 -3.20
CA LEU A 382 1.14 -15.48 -4.51
C LEU A 382 2.45 -16.04 -5.07
N THR A 383 2.44 -16.50 -6.32
CA THR A 383 3.67 -16.74 -7.07
C THR A 383 4.17 -15.40 -7.64
N VAL A 384 5.29 -14.91 -7.11
CA VAL A 384 5.90 -13.64 -7.48
C VAL A 384 7.13 -13.89 -8.33
N VAL A 385 7.24 -13.21 -9.47
CA VAL A 385 8.42 -13.20 -10.33
C VAL A 385 9.04 -11.80 -10.32
N SER A 386 10.35 -11.71 -10.12
CA SER A 386 11.13 -10.48 -10.35
C SER A 386 11.99 -10.65 -11.58
N TYR A 387 11.96 -9.66 -12.48
CA TYR A 387 12.72 -9.72 -13.73
C TYR A 387 13.16 -8.34 -14.22
N ASN A 388 14.47 -8.07 -14.19
CA ASN A 388 15.07 -7.00 -14.98
C ASN A 388 15.11 -7.40 -16.47
N VAL A 389 14.30 -6.73 -17.28
CA VAL A 389 14.11 -7.08 -18.71
C VAL A 389 15.07 -6.34 -19.65
N LYS A 390 15.93 -5.46 -19.12
CA LYS A 390 16.99 -4.72 -19.82
C LYS A 390 16.60 -4.18 -21.19
N ARG A 391 15.77 -3.14 -21.21
CA ARG A 391 15.49 -2.36 -22.44
C ARG A 391 15.18 -3.23 -23.67
N PRO A 392 14.25 -4.19 -23.56
CA PRO A 392 14.20 -5.35 -24.43
C PRO A 392 13.76 -4.99 -25.86
N SER A 393 14.31 -5.67 -26.85
CA SER A 393 13.77 -5.65 -28.22
C SER A 393 12.42 -6.39 -28.29
N ALA A 394 11.75 -6.33 -29.44
CA ALA A 394 10.48 -7.06 -29.64
C ALA A 394 10.62 -8.57 -29.48
N ALA A 395 11.70 -9.10 -30.04
CA ALA A 395 11.98 -10.53 -29.95
C ALA A 395 12.24 -10.92 -28.50
N ASN A 396 12.97 -10.08 -27.74
CA ASN A 396 13.25 -10.35 -26.33
C ASN A 396 11.96 -10.40 -25.51
N ILE A 397 11.08 -9.40 -25.60
CA ILE A 397 9.79 -9.39 -24.88
C ILE A 397 8.98 -10.66 -25.20
N GLN A 398 8.87 -11.02 -26.48
CA GLN A 398 8.11 -12.21 -26.89
C GLN A 398 8.71 -13.49 -26.31
N ASN A 399 10.04 -13.65 -26.40
CA ASN A 399 10.75 -14.80 -25.83
C ASN A 399 10.55 -14.89 -24.30
N GLN A 400 10.58 -13.74 -23.61
CA GLN A 400 10.38 -13.65 -22.17
C GLN A 400 8.95 -14.05 -21.78
N ILE A 401 7.94 -13.54 -22.51
CA ILE A 401 6.52 -13.89 -22.31
C ILE A 401 6.28 -15.37 -22.59
N GLU A 402 6.82 -15.90 -23.69
CA GLU A 402 6.68 -17.32 -24.06
C GLU A 402 7.31 -18.23 -23.01
N TRP A 403 8.49 -17.88 -22.50
CA TRP A 403 9.14 -18.63 -21.43
C TRP A 403 8.29 -18.63 -20.14
N LEU A 404 7.72 -17.48 -19.77
CA LEU A 404 6.81 -17.39 -18.62
C LEU A 404 5.53 -18.22 -18.82
N LYS A 405 5.00 -18.27 -20.05
CA LYS A 405 3.83 -19.10 -20.39
C LYS A 405 4.14 -20.59 -20.34
N ASP A 406 5.31 -21.00 -20.80
CA ASP A 406 5.78 -22.39 -20.71
C ASP A 406 5.91 -22.82 -19.23
N LYS A 407 6.45 -21.93 -18.39
CA LYS A 407 6.67 -22.21 -16.97
C LYS A 407 5.41 -22.18 -16.10
N TYR A 408 4.51 -21.22 -16.33
CA TYR A 408 3.37 -20.94 -15.44
C TYR A 408 1.99 -21.09 -16.12
N GLY A 409 1.96 -21.50 -17.38
CA GLY A 409 0.74 -21.59 -18.19
C GLY A 409 0.32 -20.25 -18.80
N ALA A 410 -0.77 -20.28 -19.58
CA ALA A 410 -1.22 -19.14 -20.38
C ALA A 410 -1.52 -17.87 -19.55
N GLN A 411 -1.93 -18.04 -18.29
CA GLN A 411 -2.25 -16.94 -17.37
C GLN A 411 -1.02 -16.35 -16.67
N GLY A 412 0.15 -16.97 -16.79
CA GLY A 412 1.38 -16.51 -16.14
C GLY A 412 1.36 -16.62 -14.60
N PRO A 413 2.42 -16.12 -13.94
CA PRO A 413 2.49 -16.02 -12.48
C PRO A 413 1.48 -15.01 -11.93
N ASP A 414 1.28 -14.98 -10.60
CA ASP A 414 0.30 -14.09 -9.97
C ASP A 414 0.72 -12.61 -10.03
N VAL A 415 2.01 -12.34 -9.80
CA VAL A 415 2.60 -11.01 -9.81
C VAL A 415 3.96 -11.04 -10.51
N ILE A 416 4.23 -10.05 -11.37
CA ILE A 416 5.52 -9.84 -12.03
C ILE A 416 6.02 -8.43 -11.71
N LEU A 417 7.21 -8.37 -11.13
CA LEU A 417 7.96 -7.14 -10.81
C LEU A 417 8.98 -6.93 -11.91
N LEU A 418 8.74 -5.92 -12.74
CA LEU A 418 9.58 -5.63 -13.91
C LEU A 418 10.45 -4.41 -13.65
N SER A 419 11.75 -4.53 -13.92
CA SER A 419 12.72 -3.43 -13.93
C SER A 419 13.27 -3.22 -15.34
N GLU A 420 13.69 -1.98 -15.64
CA GLU A 420 14.12 -1.55 -16.98
C GLU A 420 13.09 -1.74 -18.11
N THR A 421 11.80 -1.62 -17.76
CA THR A 421 10.72 -1.54 -18.75
C THR A 421 10.91 -0.35 -19.68
N GLN A 422 10.39 -0.42 -20.91
CA GLN A 422 10.48 0.67 -21.88
C GLN A 422 9.11 1.22 -22.28
N ARG A 423 9.09 2.53 -22.53
CA ARG A 423 7.95 3.27 -23.04
C ARG A 423 8.36 4.41 -23.97
N GLY A 424 7.75 4.51 -25.15
CA GLY A 424 7.78 5.73 -25.99
C GLY A 424 8.26 5.52 -27.42
N ALA A 425 8.13 6.57 -28.25
CA ALA A 425 8.37 6.47 -29.70
C ALA A 425 9.83 6.24 -30.08
N SER A 426 10.79 6.77 -29.30
CA SER A 426 12.22 6.73 -29.66
C SER A 426 13.00 5.54 -29.11
N CYS A 427 12.45 4.75 -28.19
CA CYS A 427 12.95 3.42 -27.87
C CYS A 427 11.92 2.35 -28.19
N GLY A 428 12.35 1.33 -28.93
CA GLY A 428 11.50 0.18 -29.24
C GLY A 428 10.38 0.44 -30.26
N ALA A 429 10.34 1.60 -30.94
CA ALA A 429 9.35 1.94 -31.96
C ALA A 429 7.90 2.21 -31.45
N GLY A 430 7.74 2.89 -30.31
CA GLY A 430 6.40 3.29 -29.81
C GLY A 430 5.76 2.32 -28.83
N ARG A 431 6.55 1.42 -28.24
CA ARG A 431 6.04 0.28 -27.47
C ARG A 431 6.01 0.53 -25.97
N ASN A 432 5.28 -0.33 -25.24
CA ASN A 432 5.07 -0.25 -23.80
C ASN A 432 5.23 -1.66 -23.19
N THR A 433 6.39 -1.93 -22.60
CA THR A 433 6.76 -3.26 -22.10
C THR A 433 5.77 -3.78 -21.06
N ALA A 434 5.41 -2.95 -20.07
CA ALA A 434 4.48 -3.34 -19.00
C ALA A 434 3.09 -3.70 -19.56
N ARG A 435 2.61 -2.91 -20.53
CA ARG A 435 1.33 -3.15 -21.22
C ARG A 435 1.35 -4.44 -22.03
N GLU A 436 2.44 -4.73 -22.76
CA GLU A 436 2.58 -5.96 -23.54
C GLU A 436 2.52 -7.21 -22.67
N TYR A 437 3.19 -7.18 -21.50
CA TYR A 437 3.09 -8.26 -20.51
C TYR A 437 1.65 -8.43 -20.00
N ALA A 438 1.03 -7.35 -19.50
CA ALA A 438 -0.32 -7.44 -18.95
C ALA A 438 -1.37 -7.89 -19.98
N LYS A 439 -1.25 -7.46 -21.24
CA LYS A 439 -2.09 -7.92 -22.35
C LYS A 439 -1.85 -9.40 -22.64
N ALA A 440 -0.61 -9.88 -22.58
CA ALA A 440 -0.29 -11.27 -22.85
C ALA A 440 -0.80 -12.24 -21.78
N PHE A 441 -0.96 -11.77 -20.54
CA PHE A 441 -1.46 -12.54 -19.38
C PHE A 441 -2.90 -12.18 -18.98
N ASN A 442 -3.56 -11.29 -19.73
CA ASN A 442 -4.92 -10.83 -19.45
C ASN A 442 -5.08 -10.29 -18.00
N GLY A 443 -4.20 -9.35 -17.62
CA GLY A 443 -4.10 -8.82 -16.26
C GLY A 443 -4.06 -7.29 -16.18
N TYR A 444 -3.63 -6.79 -15.04
CA TYR A 444 -3.47 -5.38 -14.71
C TYR A 444 -2.01 -4.98 -14.81
N TYR A 445 -1.71 -3.73 -15.16
CA TYR A 445 -0.37 -3.19 -14.92
C TYR A 445 -0.37 -1.76 -14.40
N VAL A 446 0.68 -1.45 -13.66
CA VAL A 446 1.07 -0.08 -13.30
C VAL A 446 2.55 0.12 -13.62
N ASN A 447 2.94 1.29 -14.10
CA ASN A 447 4.29 1.62 -14.53
C ASN A 447 4.68 3.05 -14.14
N ALA A 448 5.90 3.21 -13.63
CA ALA A 448 6.50 4.53 -13.39
C ALA A 448 7.87 4.66 -14.03
N ASN A 449 8.06 5.80 -14.68
CA ASN A 449 9.25 6.07 -15.48
C ASN A 449 10.38 6.66 -14.62
N GLU A 450 11.60 6.21 -14.87
CA GLU A 450 12.86 6.77 -14.38
C GLU A 450 13.24 8.04 -15.15
N ASP A 451 12.91 8.12 -16.44
CA ASP A 451 13.19 9.33 -17.21
C ASP A 451 12.18 10.45 -16.93
N GLY A 452 12.64 11.69 -17.10
CA GLY A 452 11.78 12.87 -17.01
C GLY A 452 10.65 12.83 -18.03
N PRO A 453 9.53 13.53 -17.79
CA PRO A 453 8.32 13.34 -18.58
C PRO A 453 8.40 13.92 -20.01
N SER A 454 9.40 14.77 -20.28
CA SER A 454 9.74 15.24 -21.62
C SER A 454 10.53 14.23 -22.46
N SER A 455 11.01 13.13 -21.88
CA SER A 455 11.79 12.15 -22.61
C SER A 455 10.95 11.41 -23.65
N SER A 456 11.50 11.24 -24.86
CA SER A 456 10.86 10.50 -25.95
C SER A 456 11.01 8.97 -25.82
N CYS A 457 11.97 8.53 -24.99
CA CYS A 457 12.18 7.17 -24.55
C CYS A 457 12.26 7.15 -23.03
N GLN A 458 11.41 6.36 -22.40
CA GLN A 458 11.35 6.26 -20.95
C GLN A 458 11.66 4.84 -20.53
N THR A 459 12.63 4.67 -19.65
CA THR A 459 12.81 3.45 -18.87
C THR A 459 12.07 3.56 -17.55
N GLY A 460 11.66 2.45 -16.96
CA GLY A 460 10.87 2.48 -15.73
C GLY A 460 10.79 1.14 -15.00
N ASN A 461 10.02 1.16 -13.92
CA ASN A 461 9.63 -0.02 -13.15
C ASN A 461 8.13 -0.23 -13.28
N ALA A 462 7.72 -1.49 -13.30
CA ALA A 462 6.31 -1.85 -13.41
C ALA A 462 5.95 -3.01 -12.50
N ILE A 463 4.67 -3.08 -12.17
CA ILE A 463 4.02 -4.24 -11.56
C ILE A 463 2.96 -4.72 -12.55
N VAL A 464 3.02 -6.00 -12.91
CA VAL A 464 1.96 -6.69 -13.64
C VAL A 464 1.33 -7.68 -12.67
N SER A 465 0.01 -7.66 -12.55
CA SER A 465 -0.71 -8.51 -11.60
C SER A 465 -1.92 -9.14 -12.26
N ARG A 466 -2.22 -10.38 -11.86
CA ARG A 466 -3.50 -11.02 -12.20
C ARG A 466 -4.67 -10.48 -11.38
N TYR A 467 -4.37 -9.85 -10.24
CA TYR A 467 -5.35 -9.32 -9.29
C TYR A 467 -5.41 -7.79 -9.37
N PRO A 468 -6.57 -7.18 -9.07
CA PRO A 468 -6.73 -5.74 -9.10
C PRO A 468 -5.80 -5.07 -8.08
N MET A 469 -5.27 -3.92 -8.48
CA MET A 469 -4.32 -3.14 -7.70
C MET A 469 -4.94 -1.84 -7.19
N GLY A 470 -4.61 -1.48 -5.96
CA GLY A 470 -5.04 -0.24 -5.30
C GLY A 470 -3.87 0.47 -4.64
N ASN A 471 -4.14 1.67 -4.12
CA ASN A 471 -3.16 2.50 -3.41
C ASN A 471 -1.82 2.60 -4.15
N VAL A 472 -1.90 2.69 -5.47
CA VAL A 472 -0.75 2.66 -6.36
C VAL A 472 0.01 3.96 -6.25
N GLY A 473 1.33 3.87 -6.22
CA GLY A 473 2.19 5.03 -6.26
C GLY A 473 3.62 4.68 -6.66
N MET A 474 4.48 5.69 -6.61
CA MET A 474 5.91 5.51 -6.85
C MET A 474 6.73 6.23 -5.79
N ILE A 475 7.88 5.67 -5.48
CA ILE A 475 8.94 6.31 -4.70
C ILE A 475 10.04 6.65 -5.70
N ARG A 476 10.30 7.94 -5.90
CA ARG A 476 11.48 8.36 -6.64
C ARG A 476 12.60 8.50 -5.62
N PHE A 477 13.77 7.90 -5.79
CA PHE A 477 14.75 7.98 -4.70
C PHE A 477 15.44 9.34 -4.63
N ASN A 478 15.72 9.80 -3.41
CA ASN A 478 16.40 11.07 -3.15
C ASN A 478 17.89 11.02 -3.48
N ALA A 479 18.57 9.93 -3.10
CA ALA A 479 19.98 9.74 -3.40
C ALA A 479 20.17 9.28 -4.86
N GLN A 480 20.80 10.10 -5.69
CA GLN A 480 21.13 9.83 -7.09
C GLN A 480 22.50 10.43 -7.42
N SER A 481 23.30 9.79 -8.29
CA SER A 481 24.56 10.36 -8.78
C SER A 481 24.69 10.37 -10.31
N ASP A 482 23.65 9.94 -11.03
CA ASP A 482 23.65 10.06 -12.49
C ASP A 482 23.53 11.53 -12.87
N GLY A 483 24.57 12.09 -13.50
CA GLY A 483 24.64 13.50 -13.89
C GLY A 483 23.55 13.95 -14.87
N SER A 484 22.83 13.01 -15.50
CA SER A 484 21.66 13.31 -16.33
C SER A 484 20.37 13.53 -15.51
N TRP A 485 20.33 13.05 -14.26
CA TRP A 485 19.15 13.09 -13.38
C TRP A 485 19.36 13.89 -12.09
N SER A 486 20.62 14.17 -11.71
CA SER A 486 20.99 14.77 -10.41
C SER A 486 20.32 16.11 -10.09
N ASN A 487 19.75 16.79 -11.08
CA ASN A 487 19.03 18.05 -10.93
C ASN A 487 17.57 18.01 -11.44
N ASN A 488 17.01 16.83 -11.71
CA ASN A 488 15.64 16.69 -12.21
C ASN A 488 14.76 15.94 -11.20
N PRO A 489 13.88 16.64 -10.44
CA PRO A 489 13.02 16.00 -9.45
C PRO A 489 11.99 15.03 -10.05
N GLN A 490 11.81 15.08 -11.37
CA GLN A 490 10.91 14.21 -12.12
C GLN A 490 11.64 13.04 -12.82
N ALA A 491 12.96 12.93 -12.68
CA ALA A 491 13.79 11.85 -13.22
C ALA A 491 14.66 11.17 -12.14
N GLY A 492 15.23 10.01 -12.45
CA GLY A 492 16.04 9.22 -11.53
C GLY A 492 15.45 7.86 -11.18
N ARG A 493 16.26 7.01 -10.53
CA ARG A 493 15.85 5.69 -10.02
C ARG A 493 14.59 5.78 -9.16
N ASN A 494 13.72 4.79 -9.30
CA ASN A 494 12.45 4.74 -8.59
C ASN A 494 12.08 3.32 -8.16
N ALA A 495 11.06 3.22 -7.32
CA ALA A 495 10.29 2.01 -7.08
C ALA A 495 8.81 2.31 -7.36
N VAL A 496 8.11 1.36 -7.97
CA VAL A 496 6.63 1.39 -8.08
C VAL A 496 6.06 0.49 -7.01
N TYR A 497 4.98 0.94 -6.37
CA TYR A 497 4.28 0.14 -5.38
C TYR A 497 2.79 0.07 -5.65
N ALA A 498 2.20 -1.04 -5.22
CA ALA A 498 0.79 -1.30 -5.33
C ALA A 498 0.34 -2.22 -4.20
N ASP A 499 -0.94 -2.10 -3.84
CA ASP A 499 -1.64 -3.06 -3.01
C ASP A 499 -2.35 -4.04 -3.91
N ILE A 500 -2.04 -5.32 -3.77
CA ILE A 500 -2.67 -6.38 -4.56
C ILE A 500 -3.85 -6.94 -3.77
N ASN A 501 -5.07 -6.85 -4.30
CA ASN A 501 -6.27 -7.41 -3.67
C ASN A 501 -6.53 -8.85 -4.14
N VAL A 502 -6.20 -9.80 -3.28
CA VAL A 502 -6.32 -11.24 -3.47
C VAL A 502 -7.61 -11.74 -2.82
N GLY A 503 -8.75 -11.34 -3.39
CA GLY A 503 -10.07 -11.78 -2.94
C GLY A 503 -10.39 -11.34 -1.49
N GLY A 504 -10.11 -10.08 -1.17
CA GLY A 504 -10.35 -9.45 0.13
C GLY A 504 -9.08 -9.25 0.95
N ASP A 505 -8.06 -10.07 0.74
CA ASP A 505 -6.75 -9.88 1.34
C ASP A 505 -5.89 -8.93 0.50
N VAL A 506 -5.07 -8.12 1.16
CA VAL A 506 -4.20 -7.10 0.57
C VAL A 506 -2.74 -7.43 0.85
N VAL A 507 -1.93 -7.50 -0.20
CA VAL A 507 -0.47 -7.65 -0.09
C VAL A 507 0.20 -6.41 -0.67
N HIS A 508 1.12 -5.81 0.09
CA HIS A 508 1.91 -4.68 -0.39
C HIS A 508 3.06 -5.16 -1.25
N VAL A 509 3.11 -4.68 -2.49
CA VAL A 509 4.11 -5.13 -3.46
C VAL A 509 4.88 -3.93 -4.00
N TYR A 510 6.21 -4.09 -4.11
CA TYR A 510 7.13 -3.08 -4.62
C TYR A 510 8.01 -3.68 -5.72
N SER A 511 8.07 -3.00 -6.88
CA SER A 511 9.01 -3.25 -7.97
C SER A 511 10.09 -2.17 -7.97
N ILE A 512 11.35 -2.56 -7.79
CA ILE A 512 12.45 -1.66 -7.39
C ILE A 512 13.60 -1.73 -8.38
N HIS A 513 14.19 -0.58 -8.69
CA HIS A 513 15.47 -0.52 -9.40
C HIS A 513 16.37 0.57 -8.81
N THR A 514 17.49 0.15 -8.22
CA THR A 514 18.38 1.05 -7.47
C THR A 514 19.66 1.42 -8.25
N HIS A 515 20.54 2.16 -7.60
CA HIS A 515 21.70 2.78 -8.21
C HIS A 515 22.81 1.78 -8.57
N HIS A 516 23.36 1.88 -9.78
CA HIS A 516 24.27 0.87 -10.35
C HIS A 516 25.78 1.17 -10.17
N SER A 517 26.18 2.32 -9.62
CA SER A 517 27.63 2.62 -9.50
C SER A 517 28.32 1.72 -8.49
N PHE A 518 29.59 1.42 -8.77
CA PHE A 518 30.46 0.60 -7.94
C PHE A 518 31.18 1.43 -6.86
N GLY A 519 31.56 0.77 -5.77
CA GLY A 519 32.40 1.34 -4.71
C GLY A 519 31.62 2.07 -3.62
N ILE A 520 32.34 2.57 -2.62
CA ILE A 520 31.80 3.10 -1.34
C ILE A 520 30.71 4.18 -1.57
N GLU A 521 30.88 5.02 -2.58
CA GLU A 521 29.89 6.06 -2.92
C GLU A 521 28.60 5.45 -3.47
N GLY A 522 28.69 4.49 -4.39
CA GLY A 522 27.54 3.77 -4.92
C GLY A 522 26.81 2.95 -3.85
N ASP A 523 27.56 2.26 -2.99
CA ASP A 523 27.01 1.51 -1.85
C ASP A 523 26.25 2.45 -0.89
N SER A 524 26.80 3.64 -0.63
CA SER A 524 26.15 4.65 0.21
C SER A 524 24.85 5.17 -0.40
N ILE A 525 24.81 5.38 -1.71
CA ILE A 525 23.60 5.78 -2.43
C ILE A 525 22.54 4.68 -2.30
N ARG A 526 22.85 3.44 -2.69
CA ARG A 526 21.91 2.31 -2.60
C ARG A 526 21.40 2.11 -1.18
N LYS A 527 22.27 2.21 -0.17
CA LYS A 527 21.85 2.13 1.24
C LYS A 527 20.77 3.17 1.58
N LYS A 528 20.91 4.41 1.12
CA LYS A 528 19.89 5.46 1.31
C LYS A 528 18.60 5.13 0.56
N GLN A 529 18.69 4.62 -0.68
CA GLN A 529 17.52 4.23 -1.48
C GLN A 529 16.75 3.08 -0.82
N HIS A 530 17.46 2.04 -0.36
CA HIS A 530 16.84 0.93 0.35
C HIS A 530 16.23 1.39 1.68
N ALA A 531 16.90 2.26 2.45
CA ALA A 531 16.34 2.80 3.68
C ALA A 531 15.04 3.58 3.45
N GLU A 532 15.01 4.43 2.41
CA GLU A 532 13.83 5.20 2.01
C GLU A 532 12.64 4.29 1.64
N MET A 533 12.90 3.25 0.84
CA MET A 533 11.86 2.29 0.48
C MET A 533 11.37 1.48 1.69
N VAL A 534 12.27 1.02 2.57
CA VAL A 534 11.85 0.23 3.72
C VAL A 534 11.02 1.09 4.65
N GLN A 535 11.45 2.33 4.91
CA GLN A 535 10.70 3.27 5.73
C GLN A 535 9.27 3.47 5.21
N HIS A 536 9.09 3.62 3.89
CA HIS A 536 7.77 3.73 3.29
C HIS A 536 6.94 2.43 3.44
N ALA A 537 7.56 1.25 3.35
CA ALA A 537 6.87 -0.02 3.50
C ALA A 537 6.50 -0.37 4.95
N GLU A 538 7.33 0.01 5.92
CA GLU A 538 7.12 -0.27 7.35
C GLU A 538 5.88 0.39 7.93
N GLY A 539 5.48 1.54 7.39
CA GLY A 539 4.28 2.25 7.84
C GLY A 539 2.97 1.56 7.46
N LYS A 540 2.99 0.55 6.56
CA LYS A 540 1.77 -0.06 6.02
C LYS A 540 1.33 -1.32 6.79
N PRO A 541 0.01 -1.56 6.96
CA PRO A 541 -0.52 -2.82 7.50
C PRO A 541 -0.15 -4.02 6.59
N TYR A 542 -0.48 -5.27 6.93
CA TYR A 542 -0.38 -6.44 6.02
C TYR A 542 1.00 -6.91 5.52
N SER A 543 1.04 -8.05 4.83
CA SER A 543 2.27 -8.64 4.29
C SER A 543 2.91 -7.76 3.21
N LYS A 544 4.24 -7.69 3.20
CA LYS A 544 5.03 -6.90 2.25
C LYS A 544 5.92 -7.78 1.40
N VAL A 545 6.01 -7.45 0.11
CA VAL A 545 6.90 -8.06 -0.87
C VAL A 545 7.69 -6.96 -1.58
N LEU A 546 9.01 -7.02 -1.47
CA LEU A 546 9.93 -6.12 -2.14
C LEU A 546 10.72 -6.92 -3.16
N GLY A 547 10.67 -6.56 -4.44
CA GLY A 547 11.47 -7.24 -5.44
C GLY A 547 11.89 -6.34 -6.59
N GLY A 548 12.90 -6.78 -7.32
CA GLY A 548 13.47 -6.06 -8.46
C GLY A 548 14.99 -6.14 -8.45
N ASP A 549 15.63 -5.17 -9.12
CA ASP A 549 17.08 -5.06 -9.23
C ASP A 549 17.64 -4.09 -8.17
N PHE A 550 18.16 -4.67 -7.09
CA PHE A 550 18.75 -3.95 -5.96
C PHE A 550 20.21 -3.53 -6.24
N ASN A 551 20.78 -3.89 -7.39
CA ASN A 551 22.15 -3.58 -7.76
C ASN A 551 23.16 -3.86 -6.62
N ALA A 552 22.92 -4.94 -5.84
CA ALA A 552 23.72 -5.28 -4.65
C ALA A 552 25.05 -5.95 -5.05
N ILE A 553 25.87 -5.19 -5.78
CA ILE A 553 27.08 -5.62 -6.47
C ILE A 553 28.04 -6.42 -5.57
N GLY A 554 28.18 -6.04 -4.30
CA GLY A 554 29.08 -6.68 -3.34
C GLY A 554 28.53 -7.97 -2.74
N HIS A 555 27.26 -8.30 -2.95
CA HIS A 555 26.58 -9.41 -2.27
C HIS A 555 27.22 -10.76 -2.58
N VAL A 556 27.67 -10.98 -3.82
CA VAL A 556 28.34 -12.23 -4.23
C VAL A 556 29.61 -12.54 -3.42
N PHE A 557 30.27 -11.53 -2.84
CA PHE A 557 31.44 -11.71 -1.98
C PHE A 557 31.08 -11.84 -0.49
N ALA A 558 29.96 -11.25 -0.07
CA ALA A 558 29.49 -11.28 1.31
C ALA A 558 28.76 -12.59 1.64
N ASP A 559 27.97 -13.10 0.70
CA ASP A 559 27.11 -14.26 0.88
C ASP A 559 27.87 -15.55 1.30
N PRO A 560 29.02 -15.93 0.70
CA PRO A 560 29.75 -17.14 1.08
C PRO A 560 30.27 -17.17 2.51
N ILE A 561 30.35 -16.02 3.19
CA ILE A 561 30.81 -15.89 4.57
C ILE A 561 29.66 -15.56 5.54
N GLY A 562 28.41 -15.68 5.09
CA GLY A 562 27.21 -15.45 5.90
C GLY A 562 26.98 -13.97 6.23
N LEU A 563 27.47 -13.07 5.38
CA LEU A 563 27.22 -11.62 5.47
C LEU A 563 26.36 -11.17 4.28
N HIS A 564 25.78 -9.98 4.39
CA HIS A 564 25.08 -9.34 3.30
C HIS A 564 25.83 -8.08 2.84
N ASP A 565 25.59 -7.68 1.59
CA ASP A 565 26.02 -6.38 1.09
C ASP A 565 25.52 -5.27 2.04
N ILE A 566 26.42 -4.36 2.45
CA ILE A 566 26.11 -3.30 3.41
C ILE A 566 24.96 -2.39 2.95
N SER A 567 24.74 -2.28 1.63
CA SER A 567 23.63 -1.53 1.07
C SER A 567 22.28 -2.18 1.36
N LEU A 568 22.21 -3.50 1.59
CA LEU A 568 20.99 -4.23 1.93
C LEU A 568 20.65 -4.21 3.43
N ASN A 569 21.57 -3.75 4.29
CA ASN A 569 21.33 -3.68 5.73
C ASN A 569 19.97 -3.05 6.12
N PRO A 570 19.51 -1.93 5.52
CA PRO A 570 18.20 -1.37 5.87
C PRO A 570 17.02 -2.34 5.71
N VAL A 571 17.11 -3.27 4.75
CA VAL A 571 16.10 -4.32 4.50
C VAL A 571 16.16 -5.38 5.60
N PHE A 572 17.35 -5.93 5.86
CA PHE A 572 17.54 -6.96 6.88
C PHE A 572 17.33 -6.46 8.31
N ASP A 573 17.79 -5.25 8.64
CA ASP A 573 17.64 -4.60 9.95
C ASP A 573 16.16 -4.42 10.32
N LYS A 574 15.28 -4.38 9.32
CA LYS A 574 13.82 -4.28 9.47
C LYS A 574 13.10 -5.62 9.40
N GLY A 575 13.84 -6.73 9.37
CA GLY A 575 13.31 -8.09 9.51
C GLY A 575 12.70 -8.68 8.25
N TYR A 576 13.05 -8.16 7.07
CA TYR A 576 12.67 -8.80 5.81
C TYR A 576 13.48 -10.07 5.59
N ALA A 577 12.81 -11.14 5.14
CA ALA A 577 13.43 -12.40 4.77
C ALA A 577 13.72 -12.42 3.27
N ASP A 578 14.94 -12.79 2.89
CA ASP A 578 15.30 -13.07 1.50
C ASP A 578 14.73 -14.42 1.08
N ALA A 579 13.92 -14.44 0.02
CA ALA A 579 13.28 -15.66 -0.46
C ALA A 579 14.29 -16.71 -0.93
N HIS A 580 15.47 -16.29 -1.39
CA HIS A 580 16.49 -17.14 -2.01
C HIS A 580 17.63 -17.51 -1.05
N ASP A 581 17.54 -17.16 0.23
CA ASP A 581 18.60 -17.40 1.24
C ASP A 581 18.94 -18.89 1.43
N SER A 582 18.00 -19.78 1.10
CA SER A 582 18.21 -21.24 1.16
C SER A 582 19.03 -21.81 -0.01
N LEU A 583 19.26 -21.03 -1.07
CA LEU A 583 20.05 -21.45 -2.24
C LEU A 583 21.54 -21.16 -2.01
N SER A 584 22.42 -21.95 -2.64
CA SER A 584 23.86 -21.65 -2.62
C SER A 584 24.14 -20.33 -3.36
N THR A 585 25.21 -19.63 -3.01
CA THR A 585 25.65 -18.40 -3.70
C THR A 585 25.67 -18.55 -5.23
N SER A 586 26.18 -19.68 -5.74
CA SER A 586 26.19 -19.98 -7.18
C SER A 586 24.79 -20.16 -7.79
N GLY A 587 23.84 -20.65 -6.99
CA GLY A 587 22.43 -20.80 -7.35
C GLY A 587 21.65 -19.49 -7.19
N ARG A 588 22.30 -18.38 -6.89
CA ARG A 588 21.68 -17.05 -6.75
C ARG A 588 22.21 -16.04 -7.78
N ILE A 589 23.12 -16.45 -8.66
CA ILE A 589 23.69 -15.58 -9.69
C ILE A 589 22.61 -15.17 -10.68
N THR A 590 22.22 -13.90 -10.65
CA THR A 590 21.16 -13.35 -11.49
C THR A 590 21.70 -12.63 -12.74
N SER A 591 22.97 -12.22 -12.75
CA SER A 591 23.62 -11.59 -13.91
C SER A 591 25.05 -12.08 -14.12
N GLU A 592 25.44 -12.21 -15.39
CA GLU A 592 26.81 -12.48 -15.83
C GLU A 592 27.31 -11.23 -16.57
N ALA A 593 28.02 -10.36 -15.85
CA ALA A 593 28.38 -9.04 -16.35
C ALA A 593 29.51 -9.13 -17.38
N GLY A 594 29.16 -9.10 -18.66
CA GLY A 594 30.11 -8.99 -19.77
C GLY A 594 30.61 -7.56 -19.98
N LEU A 595 31.54 -7.09 -19.13
CA LEU A 595 32.25 -5.82 -19.35
C LEU A 595 33.77 -6.07 -19.23
N LEU A 596 34.33 -6.61 -20.32
CA LEU A 596 35.76 -6.90 -20.60
C LEU A 596 36.30 -8.20 -19.99
N ASP A 597 37.03 -8.96 -20.82
CA ASP A 597 37.70 -10.25 -20.56
C ASP A 597 37.99 -10.54 -19.07
N GLY A 598 37.08 -11.29 -18.43
CA GLY A 598 37.12 -11.72 -17.03
C GLY A 598 35.72 -11.89 -16.46
N ASP A 599 35.24 -13.14 -16.38
CA ASP A 599 33.86 -13.52 -15.99
C ASP A 599 33.50 -13.09 -14.56
N TRP A 600 32.81 -11.95 -14.38
CA TRP A 600 32.21 -11.58 -13.09
C TRP A 600 30.72 -11.95 -13.07
N THR A 601 30.33 -12.76 -12.10
CA THR A 601 28.95 -13.15 -11.81
C THR A 601 28.41 -12.35 -10.63
N LEU A 602 27.17 -11.86 -10.70
CA LEU A 602 26.58 -10.97 -9.69
C LEU A 602 25.23 -11.50 -9.19
N ILE A 603 24.89 -11.15 -7.95
CA ILE A 603 23.58 -11.34 -7.33
C ILE A 603 22.96 -9.95 -7.19
N LEU A 604 22.11 -9.57 -8.15
CA LEU A 604 21.56 -8.22 -8.24
C LEU A 604 20.06 -8.16 -7.96
N ASP A 605 19.34 -9.23 -8.34
CA ASP A 605 17.89 -9.30 -8.23
C ASP A 605 17.50 -10.06 -6.96
N PHE A 606 16.54 -9.51 -6.21
CA PHE A 606 16.07 -10.08 -4.95
C PHE A 606 14.55 -10.11 -4.90
N ILE A 607 14.01 -11.04 -4.09
CA ILE A 607 12.63 -11.02 -3.61
C ILE A 607 12.71 -11.12 -2.09
N PHE A 608 12.29 -10.07 -1.40
CA PHE A 608 12.16 -10.03 0.05
C PHE A 608 10.70 -10.10 0.45
N ALA A 609 10.41 -10.77 1.56
CA ALA A 609 9.08 -10.82 2.15
C ALA A 609 9.13 -10.45 3.64
N LYS A 610 8.06 -9.83 4.13
CA LYS A 610 7.84 -9.54 5.55
C LYS A 610 6.38 -9.76 5.92
N ASP A 611 6.15 -10.19 7.16
CA ASP A 611 4.84 -10.55 7.69
C ASP A 611 4.15 -11.65 6.85
N GLY A 612 4.97 -12.54 6.27
CA GLY A 612 4.59 -13.67 5.42
C GLY A 612 5.75 -14.67 5.35
N SER A 613 5.56 -15.81 4.68
CA SER A 613 6.64 -16.81 4.52
C SER A 613 6.89 -17.17 3.06
N THR A 614 8.16 -17.42 2.74
CA THR A 614 8.64 -17.68 1.38
C THR A 614 8.82 -19.17 1.15
N SER A 615 8.53 -19.64 -0.07
CA SER A 615 8.74 -21.02 -0.49
C SER A 615 8.97 -21.09 -2.00
N ASN A 616 9.35 -22.27 -2.51
CA ASN A 616 9.52 -22.51 -3.95
C ASN A 616 10.42 -21.47 -4.68
N ALA A 617 11.44 -20.96 -3.98
CA ALA A 617 12.34 -19.96 -4.54
C ALA A 617 13.23 -20.58 -5.62
N GLY A 618 13.39 -19.88 -6.74
CA GLY A 618 14.25 -20.32 -7.83
C GLY A 618 14.57 -19.22 -8.84
N LEU A 619 15.37 -19.59 -9.84
CA LEU A 619 15.81 -18.73 -10.95
C LEU A 619 16.03 -19.57 -12.21
N CYS A 620 15.97 -18.93 -13.38
CA CYS A 620 16.27 -19.63 -14.62
C CYS A 620 17.79 -19.81 -14.80
N THR A 621 18.26 -21.06 -14.85
CA THR A 621 19.70 -21.38 -14.95
C THR A 621 20.15 -21.81 -16.35
N SER A 622 19.23 -21.93 -17.31
CA SER A 622 19.54 -22.40 -18.67
C SER A 622 20.37 -21.39 -19.47
N ASP A 623 21.19 -21.90 -20.40
CA ASP A 623 21.93 -21.09 -21.38
C ASP A 623 21.01 -20.17 -22.19
N TYR A 624 19.76 -20.60 -22.42
CA TYR A 624 18.75 -19.79 -23.10
C TYR A 624 18.42 -18.53 -22.30
N CYS A 625 18.21 -18.65 -20.99
CA CYS A 625 17.95 -17.51 -20.11
C CYS A 625 19.18 -16.62 -19.90
N ARG A 626 20.39 -17.20 -19.91
CA ARG A 626 21.65 -16.46 -19.74
C ARG A 626 22.11 -15.75 -21.01
N ASN A 627 21.47 -16.01 -22.15
CA ASN A 627 21.79 -15.36 -23.40
C ASN A 627 21.12 -13.97 -23.47
N SER A 628 21.92 -12.93 -23.24
CA SER A 628 21.46 -11.53 -23.23
C SER A 628 20.97 -11.00 -24.58
N ASP A 629 21.36 -11.61 -25.70
CA ASP A 629 20.83 -11.26 -27.02
C ASP A 629 19.42 -11.82 -27.24
N VAL A 630 19.05 -12.88 -26.51
CA VAL A 630 17.78 -13.62 -26.68
C VAL A 630 16.77 -13.26 -25.60
N MET A 631 17.20 -13.16 -24.34
CA MET A 631 16.34 -12.93 -23.17
C MET A 631 16.65 -11.57 -22.54
N SER A 632 17.53 -11.54 -21.54
CA SER A 632 18.01 -10.34 -20.84
C SER A 632 19.41 -10.65 -20.28
N ASP A 633 20.18 -9.64 -19.89
CA ASP A 633 21.44 -9.83 -19.14
C ASP A 633 21.21 -10.12 -17.65
N HIS A 634 19.94 -10.15 -17.24
CA HIS A 634 19.48 -10.73 -15.99
C HIS A 634 18.62 -11.96 -16.28
N VAL A 635 18.58 -12.91 -15.35
CA VAL A 635 17.64 -14.04 -15.39
C VAL A 635 16.43 -13.79 -14.51
N PRO A 636 15.23 -14.28 -14.87
CA PRO A 636 14.06 -14.16 -14.00
C PRO A 636 14.24 -15.01 -12.73
N ILE A 637 13.89 -14.43 -11.58
CA ILE A 637 13.83 -15.10 -10.28
C ILE A 637 12.38 -15.15 -9.79
N TRP A 638 12.03 -16.16 -9.00
CA TRP A 638 10.68 -16.31 -8.47
C TRP A 638 10.67 -16.88 -7.05
N ALA A 639 9.56 -16.66 -6.35
CA ALA A 639 9.22 -17.31 -5.09
C ALA A 639 7.70 -17.33 -4.89
N ASP A 640 7.21 -18.31 -4.14
CA ASP A 640 5.85 -18.33 -3.62
C ASP A 640 5.84 -17.62 -2.26
N ILE A 641 5.00 -16.60 -2.12
CA ILE A 641 4.84 -15.81 -0.90
C ILE A 641 3.49 -16.13 -0.28
N SER A 642 3.51 -16.79 0.86
CA SER A 642 2.32 -16.89 1.73
C SER A 642 2.17 -15.60 2.53
N PHE A 643 0.94 -15.14 2.67
CA PHE A 643 0.60 -13.91 3.36
C PHE A 643 -0.49 -14.19 4.39
N ALA A 644 -0.53 -13.37 5.44
CA ALA A 644 -1.60 -13.47 6.42
C ALA A 644 -2.90 -12.97 5.80
N GLY A 645 -4.02 -13.65 6.09
CA GLY A 645 -5.34 -13.09 5.77
C GLY A 645 -5.52 -11.77 6.51
N ASN A 646 -6.02 -10.76 5.81
CA ASN A 646 -6.19 -9.41 6.32
C ASN A 646 -7.49 -9.31 7.12
N GLY A 647 -7.44 -9.90 8.29
CA GLY A 647 -8.56 -10.09 9.19
C GLY A 647 -8.36 -11.42 9.91
N ALA A 648 -8.32 -11.40 11.24
CA ALA A 648 -8.35 -12.64 12.00
C ALA A 648 -9.63 -13.40 11.62
N ALA A 649 -9.52 -14.73 11.49
CA ALA A 649 -10.70 -15.58 11.46
C ALA A 649 -11.54 -15.29 12.72
N LEU A 650 -12.77 -14.79 12.56
CA LEU A 650 -13.65 -14.47 13.69
C LEU A 650 -13.93 -15.68 14.59
N SER A 651 -13.87 -16.90 14.05
CA SER A 651 -14.07 -18.14 14.80
C SER A 651 -12.99 -18.41 15.87
N ALA A 652 -11.87 -17.67 15.85
CA ALA A 652 -10.75 -17.88 16.75
C ALA A 652 -10.47 -16.70 17.71
N ILE A 653 -11.22 -15.60 17.64
CA ILE A 653 -10.97 -14.40 18.44
C ILE A 653 -12.09 -14.10 19.43
N LYS A 654 -11.70 -13.67 20.63
CA LYS A 654 -12.63 -13.19 21.65
C LYS A 654 -12.57 -11.67 21.80
N ILE A 655 -13.64 -11.04 22.31
CA ILE A 655 -13.67 -9.59 22.56
C ILE A 655 -12.46 -9.14 23.40
N ASN A 656 -12.06 -9.93 24.41
CA ASN A 656 -10.94 -9.61 25.28
C ASN A 656 -9.55 -9.73 24.62
N GLU A 657 -9.49 -10.18 23.37
CA GLU A 657 -8.26 -10.31 22.57
C GLU A 657 -8.17 -9.24 21.48
N MET A 658 -9.26 -8.52 21.22
CA MET A 658 -9.32 -7.40 20.28
C MET A 658 -8.49 -6.21 20.80
N LYS A 659 -8.01 -5.38 19.88
CA LYS A 659 -7.27 -4.15 20.18
C LYS A 659 -7.80 -2.98 19.37
N SER A 660 -7.68 -1.77 19.92
CA SER A 660 -7.99 -0.55 19.19
C SER A 660 -7.25 -0.51 17.83
N GLY A 661 -8.00 -0.26 16.75
CA GLY A 661 -7.51 -0.28 15.38
C GLY A 661 -7.70 -1.61 14.65
N ASP A 662 -8.00 -2.71 15.35
CA ASP A 662 -8.29 -3.99 14.70
C ASP A 662 -9.52 -3.89 13.80
N ARG A 663 -9.50 -4.65 12.70
CA ARG A 663 -10.61 -4.73 11.73
C ARG A 663 -11.01 -6.19 11.56
N PHE A 664 -12.32 -6.46 11.69
CA PHE A 664 -12.87 -7.80 11.52
C PHE A 664 -14.01 -7.78 10.51
N SER A 665 -13.86 -8.50 9.41
CA SER A 665 -14.92 -8.68 8.43
C SER A 665 -15.84 -9.83 8.85
N PHE A 666 -17.14 -9.60 8.93
CA PHE A 666 -18.14 -10.54 9.47
C PHE A 666 -19.48 -10.42 8.75
N LYS A 667 -20.37 -11.40 9.00
CA LYS A 667 -21.83 -11.23 8.79
C LYS A 667 -22.53 -11.18 10.13
N LEU A 668 -23.43 -10.22 10.32
CA LEU A 668 -24.25 -10.16 11.52
C LEU A 668 -25.46 -11.06 11.35
N ALA A 669 -25.64 -12.03 12.25
CA ALA A 669 -26.76 -12.97 12.23
C ALA A 669 -27.49 -12.99 13.58
N THR A 670 -28.76 -13.38 13.56
CA THR A 670 -29.54 -13.68 14.77
C THR A 670 -30.45 -14.89 14.54
N LYS A 671 -30.90 -15.55 15.62
CA LYS A 671 -31.81 -16.69 15.55
C LYS A 671 -33.23 -16.26 15.85
N ILE A 672 -34.14 -16.52 14.90
CA ILE A 672 -35.57 -16.26 15.04
C ILE A 672 -36.32 -17.59 14.91
N GLY A 673 -36.76 -18.14 16.04
CA GLY A 673 -37.36 -19.48 16.09
C GLY A 673 -36.35 -20.56 15.66
N SER A 674 -36.62 -21.26 14.56
CA SER A 674 -35.70 -22.25 13.96
C SER A 674 -34.86 -21.72 12.81
N SER A 675 -35.01 -20.44 12.44
CA SER A 675 -34.33 -19.83 11.30
C SER A 675 -33.20 -18.91 11.74
N THR A 676 -32.18 -18.78 10.90
CA THR A 676 -31.10 -17.80 11.08
C THR A 676 -31.31 -16.66 10.10
N CYS A 677 -31.44 -15.44 10.62
CA CYS A 677 -31.69 -14.24 9.84
C CYS A 677 -30.45 -13.36 9.86
N LYS A 678 -30.09 -12.78 8.72
CA LYS A 678 -28.82 -12.08 8.55
C LYS A 678 -29.06 -10.65 8.10
N MET A 679 -28.19 -9.75 8.55
CA MET A 679 -28.33 -8.33 8.28
C MET A 679 -28.00 -8.02 6.82
N GLU A 680 -28.76 -7.10 6.24
CA GLU A 680 -28.57 -6.58 4.88
C GLU A 680 -28.63 -5.05 4.85
N TRP A 681 -28.10 -4.48 3.77
CA TRP A 681 -28.15 -3.05 3.44
C TRP A 681 -28.95 -2.75 2.15
N ASP A 682 -29.74 -3.70 1.64
CA ASP A 682 -30.49 -3.54 0.38
C ASP A 682 -31.91 -2.96 0.56
N GLY A 683 -32.01 -1.64 0.42
CA GLY A 683 -33.24 -0.86 0.31
C GLY A 683 -32.97 0.42 -0.49
N GLY A 684 -33.95 0.90 -1.27
CA GLY A 684 -33.76 2.05 -2.16
C GLY A 684 -33.20 3.28 -1.44
N GLU A 685 -32.15 3.87 -2.01
CA GLU A 685 -31.46 5.02 -1.46
C GLU A 685 -32.35 6.27 -1.46
N SER A 686 -32.53 6.90 -0.30
CA SER A 686 -33.18 8.19 -0.18
C SER A 686 -32.39 9.09 0.77
N ASN A 687 -31.96 10.27 0.32
CA ASN A 687 -31.18 11.24 1.08
C ASN A 687 -29.82 10.74 1.64
N GLY A 688 -29.20 9.73 1.02
CA GLY A 688 -27.88 9.20 1.45
C GLY A 688 -27.94 8.15 2.56
N GLU A 689 -29.15 7.73 2.95
CA GLU A 689 -29.39 6.69 3.95
C GLU A 689 -30.05 5.46 3.30
N ARG A 690 -29.79 4.28 3.86
CA ARG A 690 -30.45 3.01 3.51
C ARG A 690 -30.98 2.33 4.77
N ASN A 691 -32.09 1.61 4.67
CA ASN A 691 -32.66 0.93 5.84
C ASN A 691 -31.83 -0.31 6.20
N ALA A 692 -31.53 -0.52 7.48
CA ALA A 692 -30.93 -1.78 7.94
C ALA A 692 -32.04 -2.80 8.20
N LYS A 693 -31.85 -4.03 7.72
CA LYS A 693 -32.87 -5.08 7.79
C LYS A 693 -32.26 -6.45 8.04
N PHE A 694 -33.03 -7.37 8.61
CA PHE A 694 -32.70 -8.79 8.75
C PHE A 694 -33.58 -9.64 7.83
N ASP A 695 -32.98 -10.42 6.94
CA ASP A 695 -33.67 -11.39 6.09
C ASP A 695 -33.23 -12.82 6.44
N CYS A 696 -34.21 -13.70 6.64
CA CYS A 696 -33.99 -15.11 6.96
C CYS A 696 -33.79 -16.01 5.73
N ASN A 697 -34.03 -15.49 4.52
CA ASN A 697 -33.78 -16.20 3.26
C ASN A 697 -32.50 -15.73 2.54
N SER A 698 -31.88 -14.65 3.03
CA SER A 698 -30.67 -14.10 2.44
C SER A 698 -29.38 -14.72 3.00
N ALA A 699 -28.32 -14.64 2.19
CA ALA A 699 -26.96 -14.87 2.62
C ALA A 699 -26.43 -13.78 3.58
N GLY A 700 -27.10 -12.63 3.69
CA GLY A 700 -26.68 -11.45 4.46
C GLY A 700 -25.51 -10.72 3.81
N ASP A 701 -25.40 -9.43 4.07
CA ASP A 701 -24.31 -8.61 3.58
C ASP A 701 -23.07 -8.69 4.46
N GLU A 702 -21.92 -8.43 3.84
CA GLU A 702 -20.63 -8.42 4.50
C GLU A 702 -20.35 -7.06 5.14
N LEU A 703 -19.96 -7.11 6.41
CA LEU A 703 -19.74 -5.95 7.27
C LEU A 703 -18.32 -5.97 7.82
N THR A 704 -17.81 -4.81 8.20
CA THR A 704 -16.53 -4.68 8.92
C THR A 704 -16.76 -4.03 10.27
N PHE A 705 -16.30 -4.68 11.34
CA PHE A 705 -16.20 -4.07 12.66
C PHE A 705 -14.81 -3.46 12.82
N VAL A 706 -14.76 -2.16 13.10
CA VAL A 706 -13.52 -1.42 13.37
C VAL A 706 -13.47 -1.09 14.85
N VAL A 707 -12.52 -1.69 15.56
CA VAL A 707 -12.36 -1.49 17.01
C VAL A 707 -11.81 -0.09 17.28
N ASN A 708 -12.47 0.67 18.16
CA ASN A 708 -12.08 2.03 18.53
C ASN A 708 -11.57 2.15 19.98
N ALA A 709 -11.70 1.09 20.78
CA ALA A 709 -11.12 1.06 22.13
C ALA A 709 -10.68 -0.36 22.52
N ASP A 710 -9.57 -0.45 23.25
CA ASP A 710 -9.15 -1.70 23.86
C ASP A 710 -10.26 -2.26 24.78
N PRO A 711 -10.43 -3.59 24.84
CA PRO A 711 -11.52 -4.22 25.56
C PRO A 711 -11.40 -4.05 27.07
N TRP A 712 -12.55 -3.98 27.75
CA TRP A 712 -12.66 -3.93 29.20
C TRP A 712 -13.71 -4.92 29.71
N VAL A 713 -13.66 -5.19 31.01
CA VAL A 713 -14.72 -5.93 31.71
C VAL A 713 -15.73 -4.92 32.25
N ASP A 714 -16.99 -5.03 31.85
CA ASP A 714 -18.07 -4.16 32.32
C ASP A 714 -18.47 -4.45 33.78
N HIS A 715 -19.44 -3.69 34.31
CA HIS A 715 -19.90 -3.86 35.70
C HIS A 715 -20.54 -5.24 35.97
N ASN A 716 -21.01 -5.94 34.95
CA ASN A 716 -21.65 -7.25 35.03
C ASN A 716 -20.66 -8.42 34.83
N GLY A 717 -19.38 -8.13 34.58
CA GLY A 717 -18.37 -9.14 34.29
C GLY A 717 -18.33 -9.57 32.83
N TYR A 718 -18.97 -8.83 31.94
CA TYR A 718 -19.01 -9.08 30.49
C TYR A 718 -17.80 -8.43 29.82
N GLN A 719 -17.31 -9.03 28.73
CA GLN A 719 -16.24 -8.47 27.93
C GLN A 719 -16.84 -7.46 26.96
N ALA A 720 -16.36 -6.23 26.95
CA ALA A 720 -16.87 -5.17 26.11
C ALA A 720 -15.76 -4.45 25.37
N THR A 721 -16.06 -4.03 24.14
CA THR A 721 -15.28 -3.06 23.38
C THR A 721 -16.24 -2.07 22.72
N ARG A 722 -15.74 -1.03 22.07
CA ARG A 722 -16.55 -0.12 21.24
C ARG A 722 -15.87 0.13 19.91
N GLY A 723 -16.67 0.39 18.89
CA GLY A 723 -16.21 0.51 17.52
C GLY A 723 -17.32 0.87 16.55
N TYR A 724 -17.03 0.76 15.26
CA TYR A 724 -17.98 1.06 14.19
C TYR A 724 -18.31 -0.22 13.42
N ILE A 725 -19.59 -0.44 13.12
CA ILE A 725 -20.03 -1.46 12.16
C ILE A 725 -20.23 -0.77 10.81
N LEU A 726 -19.45 -1.17 9.81
CA LEU A 726 -19.42 -0.56 8.49
C LEU A 726 -19.79 -1.59 7.41
N THR A 727 -20.17 -1.11 6.23
CA THR A 727 -20.10 -1.92 5.01
C THR A 727 -18.67 -2.36 4.74
N LEU A 728 -18.47 -3.44 3.98
CA LEU A 728 -17.14 -4.00 3.70
C LEU A 728 -16.15 -2.98 3.10
N ASP A 729 -16.63 -2.13 2.19
CA ASP A 729 -15.86 -1.05 1.57
C ASP A 729 -15.65 0.16 2.49
N GLY A 730 -16.25 0.15 3.69
CA GLY A 730 -16.18 1.21 4.69
C GLY A 730 -16.95 2.48 4.34
N THR A 731 -17.76 2.47 3.27
CA THR A 731 -18.43 3.67 2.76
C THR A 731 -19.64 4.06 3.59
N CYS A 732 -20.39 3.09 4.13
CA CYS A 732 -21.55 3.33 4.97
C CYS A 732 -21.35 2.73 6.37
N GLY A 733 -21.82 3.44 7.41
CA GLY A 733 -21.79 2.95 8.79
C GLY A 733 -23.19 2.76 9.35
N LEU A 734 -23.32 1.83 10.30
CA LEU A 734 -24.56 1.65 11.04
C LEU A 734 -24.82 2.91 11.88
N GLU A 735 -26.00 3.49 11.70
CA GLU A 735 -26.47 4.70 12.37
C GLU A 735 -27.83 4.40 13.03
N TRP A 736 -28.12 5.08 14.13
CA TRP A 736 -29.47 5.17 14.70
C TRP A 736 -30.14 6.50 14.30
N ASP A 737 -31.27 6.46 13.58
CA ASP A 737 -31.93 7.69 13.15
C ASP A 737 -32.55 8.46 14.33
N GLY A 738 -32.35 9.79 14.33
CA GLY A 738 -32.93 10.73 15.29
C GLY A 738 -34.43 10.99 15.12
N SER A 739 -35.05 10.58 14.00
CA SER A 739 -36.48 10.78 13.76
C SER A 739 -37.35 9.90 14.69
N LEU A 740 -38.16 10.55 15.53
CA LEU A 740 -38.99 9.93 16.58
C LEU A 740 -40.11 9.08 15.97
N GLN A 741 -40.18 7.80 16.33
CA GLN A 741 -41.45 7.05 16.33
C GLN A 741 -41.99 6.95 17.76
N ASP A 742 -43.32 6.87 17.87
CA ASP A 742 -44.10 7.04 19.11
C ASP A 742 -44.03 5.83 20.06
N ASP A 743 -42.85 5.36 20.47
CA ASP A 743 -42.73 4.19 21.38
C ASP A 743 -41.36 3.97 22.06
N ASN A 744 -40.39 4.90 21.95
CA ASN A 744 -39.02 4.75 22.49
C ASN A 744 -38.14 3.73 21.71
N GLU A 745 -38.59 3.28 20.53
CA GLU A 745 -37.79 2.57 19.53
C GLU A 745 -37.27 3.54 18.45
N ARG A 746 -36.13 3.22 17.83
CA ARG A 746 -35.50 3.98 16.74
C ARG A 746 -35.13 3.08 15.58
N ASN A 747 -35.23 3.54 14.34
CA ASN A 747 -34.79 2.74 13.19
C ASN A 747 -33.26 2.70 13.11
N ALA A 748 -32.72 1.51 12.80
CA ALA A 748 -31.32 1.35 12.40
C ALA A 748 -31.20 1.59 10.89
N LYS A 749 -30.18 2.36 10.49
CA LYS A 749 -29.92 2.71 9.09
C LYS A 749 -28.44 2.55 8.77
N TRP A 750 -28.15 2.49 7.47
CA TRP A 750 -26.82 2.62 6.92
C TRP A 750 -26.65 4.06 6.42
N ASP A 751 -25.83 4.83 7.14
CA ASP A 751 -25.45 6.18 6.74
C ASP A 751 -24.17 6.15 5.91
N CYS A 752 -24.30 6.49 4.64
CA CYS A 752 -23.19 6.58 3.69
C CYS A 752 -22.54 7.99 3.68
N SER A 753 -22.90 8.84 4.65
CA SER A 753 -22.37 10.18 4.88
C SER A 753 -21.56 10.25 6.19
N SER A 754 -21.45 11.44 6.79
CA SER A 754 -20.54 11.72 7.92
C SER A 754 -21.11 11.40 9.32
N GLY A 755 -22.26 10.75 9.43
CA GLY A 755 -23.05 10.59 10.67
C GLY A 755 -22.98 9.23 11.39
N LYS A 756 -22.27 8.23 10.86
CA LYS A 756 -22.15 6.88 11.48
C LYS A 756 -21.85 6.88 12.99
N ASP A 757 -22.57 6.05 13.75
CA ASP A 757 -22.45 5.98 15.20
C ASP A 757 -21.44 4.94 15.68
N GLU A 758 -20.79 5.27 16.80
CA GLU A 758 -20.03 4.29 17.57
C GLU A 758 -20.98 3.42 18.39
N VAL A 759 -20.75 2.11 18.36
CA VAL A 759 -21.51 1.11 19.13
C VAL A 759 -20.62 0.37 20.12
N TYR A 760 -21.17 0.01 21.26
CA TYR A 760 -20.61 -1.00 22.14
C TYR A 760 -20.88 -2.38 21.59
N LEU A 761 -19.85 -3.21 21.58
CA LEU A 761 -19.92 -4.64 21.34
C LEU A 761 -19.62 -5.34 22.66
N THR A 762 -20.63 -5.98 23.25
CA THR A 762 -20.54 -6.63 24.57
C THR A 762 -20.84 -8.12 24.44
N SER A 763 -19.99 -8.96 25.02
CA SER A 763 -20.15 -10.41 25.09
C SER A 763 -20.13 -10.89 26.53
N HIS A 764 -20.60 -12.10 26.77
CA HIS A 764 -20.47 -12.80 28.04
C HIS A 764 -19.00 -12.89 28.52
N ALA A 765 -18.81 -13.34 29.76
CA ALA A 765 -17.51 -13.32 30.44
C ALA A 765 -16.38 -14.06 29.70
N ASP A 766 -16.73 -15.00 28.82
CA ASP A 766 -15.80 -15.76 27.99
C ASP A 766 -15.37 -15.02 26.71
N GLY A 767 -15.98 -13.88 26.39
CA GLY A 767 -15.65 -13.01 25.28
C GLY A 767 -16.04 -13.56 23.90
N GLY A 768 -16.86 -14.61 23.83
CA GLY A 768 -17.24 -15.25 22.55
C GLY A 768 -18.06 -14.34 21.63
N LEU A 769 -18.09 -14.64 20.33
CA LEU A 769 -18.79 -13.82 19.33
C LEU A 769 -20.14 -14.38 18.87
N ASP A 770 -20.60 -15.48 19.48
CA ASP A 770 -21.86 -16.14 19.13
C ASP A 770 -23.09 -15.45 19.75
N ASP A 771 -22.92 -14.76 20.88
CA ASP A 771 -23.97 -14.08 21.64
C ASP A 771 -23.52 -12.66 22.04
N VAL A 772 -23.32 -11.80 21.04
CA VAL A 772 -22.94 -10.40 21.24
C VAL A 772 -24.18 -9.50 21.34
N ILE A 773 -24.07 -8.50 22.21
CA ILE A 773 -25.04 -7.43 22.42
C ILE A 773 -24.45 -6.16 21.80
N ILE A 774 -25.19 -5.53 20.90
CA ILE A 774 -24.80 -4.28 20.25
C ILE A 774 -25.66 -3.15 20.83
N THR A 775 -25.01 -2.13 21.42
CA THR A 775 -25.73 -0.97 22.01
C THR A 775 -25.09 0.35 21.61
N THR A 776 -25.86 1.43 21.61
CA THR A 776 -25.34 2.79 21.36
C THR A 776 -24.46 3.28 22.52
N VAL A 777 -23.43 4.07 22.24
CA VAL A 777 -22.51 4.58 23.29
C VAL A 777 -23.13 5.63 24.22
N SER A 778 -24.10 6.43 23.76
CA SER A 778 -24.62 7.60 24.50
C SER A 778 -25.80 7.28 25.43
N ASN A 779 -26.76 6.47 24.97
CA ASN A 779 -28.03 6.21 25.69
C ASN A 779 -28.29 4.71 25.96
N ILE A 780 -27.36 3.82 25.58
CA ILE A 780 -27.44 2.35 25.76
C ILE A 780 -28.75 1.77 25.18
N CYS A 781 -29.16 2.25 24.01
CA CYS A 781 -30.23 1.62 23.26
C CYS A 781 -29.69 0.38 22.56
N GLY A 782 -30.38 -0.75 22.67
CA GLY A 782 -29.92 -2.04 22.15
C GLY A 782 -30.44 -2.31 20.75
N LEU A 783 -29.58 -2.85 19.89
CA LEU A 783 -29.98 -3.33 18.58
C LEU A 783 -30.97 -4.49 18.73
N GLN A 784 -32.03 -4.46 17.92
CA GLN A 784 -33.13 -5.40 17.92
C GLN A 784 -33.66 -5.65 16.52
N TRP A 785 -34.39 -6.76 16.39
CA TRP A 785 -35.24 -7.02 15.23
C TRP A 785 -36.70 -6.66 15.56
N GLU A 786 -37.42 -6.02 14.64
CA GLU A 786 -38.82 -5.62 14.87
C GLU A 786 -39.79 -6.82 14.92
N GLY A 787 -40.72 -6.83 15.88
CA GLY A 787 -41.77 -7.85 16.01
C GLY A 787 -42.85 -7.80 14.92
N GLY A 788 -43.03 -8.88 14.15
CA GLY A 788 -44.06 -9.03 13.11
C GLY A 788 -44.12 -10.41 12.45
N SER A 789 -45.07 -10.66 11.54
CA SER A 789 -45.21 -11.93 10.78
C SER A 789 -44.67 -11.84 9.34
N GLY A 790 -43.74 -12.73 8.95
CA GLY A 790 -43.03 -12.74 7.64
C GLY A 790 -41.50 -12.97 7.77
N VAL A 791 -40.75 -12.97 6.66
CA VAL A 791 -39.36 -13.51 6.55
C VAL A 791 -38.25 -12.44 6.48
N GLU A 792 -38.62 -11.18 6.27
CA GLU A 792 -37.75 -10.00 6.21
C GLU A 792 -38.28 -8.94 7.20
N ARG A 793 -37.42 -8.34 8.01
CA ARG A 793 -37.75 -7.41 9.11
C ARG A 793 -36.79 -6.23 9.15
N ASP A 794 -37.26 -5.08 9.61
CA ASP A 794 -36.40 -3.92 9.86
C ASP A 794 -35.59 -4.09 11.15
N ALA A 795 -34.39 -3.53 11.17
CA ALA A 795 -33.54 -3.44 12.36
C ALA A 795 -33.83 -2.13 13.12
N LYS A 796 -33.84 -2.21 14.45
CA LYS A 796 -34.16 -1.08 15.33
C LYS A 796 -33.22 -1.00 16.54
N PHE A 797 -33.15 0.16 17.16
CA PHE A 797 -32.53 0.39 18.47
C PHE A 797 -33.63 0.70 19.51
N ASP A 798 -33.78 -0.15 20.51
CA ASP A 798 -34.74 0.04 21.61
C ASP A 798 -34.04 0.61 22.86
N CYS A 799 -34.62 1.67 23.42
CA CYS A 799 -34.10 2.40 24.57
C CYS A 799 -34.83 2.09 25.91
N ASP A 800 -35.79 1.15 25.97
CA ASP A 800 -36.45 0.67 27.21
C ASP A 800 -36.22 -0.85 27.40
N PRO A 801 -35.33 -1.23 28.33
CA PRO A 801 -34.28 -2.22 28.14
C PRO A 801 -34.77 -3.54 27.52
N SER A 802 -34.77 -3.60 26.19
CA SER A 802 -34.70 -4.86 25.49
C SER A 802 -33.63 -4.80 24.39
N TRP A 803 -32.93 -5.92 24.19
CA TRP A 803 -31.89 -6.10 23.18
C TRP A 803 -31.85 -7.56 22.79
N ASP A 804 -31.58 -7.82 21.51
CA ASP A 804 -31.36 -9.18 21.04
C ASP A 804 -29.87 -9.52 21.10
N THR A 805 -29.57 -10.82 21.12
CA THR A 805 -28.22 -11.30 20.89
C THR A 805 -28.02 -11.59 19.42
N PHE A 806 -26.81 -11.30 18.95
CA PHE A 806 -26.39 -11.53 17.59
C PHE A 806 -25.14 -12.41 17.59
N SER A 807 -24.93 -13.13 16.50
CA SER A 807 -23.69 -13.84 16.23
C SER A 807 -22.92 -13.09 15.15
N MET A 808 -21.65 -12.79 15.40
CA MET A 808 -20.74 -12.33 14.36
C MET A 808 -20.16 -13.56 13.67
N VAL A 809 -20.76 -13.93 12.54
CA VAL A 809 -20.41 -15.15 11.81
C VAL A 809 -19.27 -14.87 10.85
N GLU A 810 -18.28 -15.76 10.84
CA GLU A 810 -17.14 -15.68 9.92
C GLU A 810 -17.59 -15.77 8.46
N LEU A 811 -16.90 -15.02 7.59
CA LEU A 811 -17.13 -14.97 6.15
C LEU A 811 -16.50 -16.09 5.36
N ARG A 812 -15.68 -16.92 5.99
CA ARG A 812 -15.11 -18.07 5.33
C ARG A 812 -16.19 -19.15 5.38
N PRO A 813 -16.86 -19.51 4.27
CA PRO A 813 -17.17 -20.92 4.16
C PRO A 813 -15.81 -21.60 4.31
N GLU A 814 -15.68 -22.51 5.29
CA GLU A 814 -14.64 -23.54 5.16
C GLU A 814 -14.64 -23.94 3.69
N ALA A 815 -13.47 -23.91 3.03
CA ALA A 815 -13.38 -24.34 1.65
C ALA A 815 -14.18 -25.63 1.55
N ILE A 816 -15.26 -25.62 0.76
CA ILE A 816 -16.17 -26.76 0.72
C ILE A 816 -15.43 -27.85 -0.02
N THR A 817 -14.74 -28.67 0.76
CA THR A 817 -14.01 -29.83 0.30
C THR A 817 -14.94 -31.03 0.43
N PRO A 818 -14.65 -32.13 -0.28
CA PRO A 818 -15.34 -33.39 -0.01
C PRO A 818 -15.37 -33.79 1.47
N ALA A 819 -14.42 -33.33 2.29
CA ALA A 819 -14.37 -33.59 3.73
C ALA A 819 -15.38 -32.76 4.56
N THR A 820 -15.90 -31.65 4.04
CA THR A 820 -16.84 -30.76 4.75
C THR A 820 -18.28 -30.86 4.22
N MET A 821 -18.51 -31.52 3.09
CA MET A 821 -19.83 -31.72 2.49
C MET A 821 -20.77 -32.57 3.37
N GLN A 822 -21.98 -32.12 3.68
CA GLN A 822 -22.92 -32.81 4.57
C GLN A 822 -24.00 -33.56 3.78
N GLN A 823 -24.50 -34.65 4.39
CA GLN A 823 -25.61 -35.43 3.84
C GLN A 823 -26.85 -34.56 3.59
N GLY A 824 -27.43 -34.68 2.40
CA GLY A 824 -28.66 -34.00 2.00
C GLY A 824 -28.46 -32.62 1.38
N ASP A 825 -27.24 -32.07 1.44
CA ASP A 825 -26.91 -30.79 0.82
C ASP A 825 -26.64 -30.94 -0.69
N THR A 826 -26.87 -29.85 -1.42
CA THR A 826 -26.54 -29.72 -2.85
C THR A 826 -25.38 -28.75 -3.02
N TYR A 827 -24.42 -29.10 -3.89
CA TYR A 827 -23.21 -28.34 -4.12
C TYR A 827 -23.04 -28.02 -5.60
N GLY A 828 -23.04 -26.75 -5.98
CA GLY A 828 -22.70 -26.30 -7.32
C GLY A 828 -21.19 -26.26 -7.51
N MET A 829 -20.67 -26.76 -8.62
CA MET A 829 -19.23 -26.80 -8.91
C MET A 829 -18.94 -26.94 -10.41
N THR A 830 -17.68 -26.74 -10.80
CA THR A 830 -17.13 -27.21 -12.08
C THR A 830 -16.04 -28.23 -11.82
N ILE A 831 -15.87 -29.19 -12.73
CA ILE A 831 -14.90 -30.29 -12.59
C ILE A 831 -13.88 -30.16 -13.71
N HIS A 832 -12.59 -30.11 -13.35
CA HIS A 832 -11.49 -29.99 -14.29
C HIS A 832 -10.49 -31.12 -14.10
N SER A 833 -9.81 -31.55 -15.15
CA SER A 833 -8.64 -32.40 -15.01
C SER A 833 -7.46 -31.66 -14.40
N VAL A 834 -6.70 -32.32 -13.52
CA VAL A 834 -5.43 -31.76 -12.99
C VAL A 834 -4.39 -31.66 -14.11
N VAL A 835 -4.39 -32.64 -15.03
CA VAL A 835 -3.51 -32.68 -16.20
C VAL A 835 -4.26 -32.10 -17.41
N ASP A 836 -3.64 -31.20 -18.16
CA ASP A 836 -4.22 -30.49 -19.33
C ASP A 836 -5.39 -29.53 -19.05
N HIS A 837 -5.91 -29.43 -17.81
CA HIS A 837 -7.01 -28.51 -17.40
C HIS A 837 -8.27 -28.58 -18.29
N CYS A 838 -8.62 -29.78 -18.73
CA CYS A 838 -9.82 -30.03 -19.51
C CYS A 838 -11.04 -30.03 -18.60
N GLY A 839 -12.08 -29.28 -18.96
CA GLY A 839 -13.30 -29.15 -18.16
C GLY A 839 -14.36 -30.18 -18.53
N LEU A 840 -15.02 -30.77 -17.53
CA LEU A 840 -16.12 -31.71 -17.77
C LEU A 840 -17.33 -30.97 -18.34
N GLU A 841 -17.85 -31.47 -19.46
CA GLU A 841 -18.96 -30.88 -20.20
C GLU A 841 -20.03 -31.92 -20.57
N TRP A 842 -21.22 -31.43 -20.90
CA TRP A 842 -22.20 -32.18 -21.67
C TRP A 842 -21.95 -31.97 -23.18
N GLY A 843 -21.67 -33.05 -23.90
CA GLY A 843 -21.52 -33.07 -25.35
C GLY A 843 -22.85 -33.18 -26.11
N GLY A 844 -22.74 -33.49 -27.41
CA GLY A 844 -23.90 -33.74 -28.28
C GLY A 844 -24.73 -34.96 -27.85
N PHE A 845 -25.94 -35.07 -28.40
CA PHE A 845 -26.85 -36.19 -28.13
C PHE A 845 -26.26 -37.53 -28.61
N ILE A 846 -26.33 -38.55 -27.75
CA ILE A 846 -26.07 -39.96 -28.09
C ILE A 846 -27.36 -40.55 -28.70
N ALA A 847 -28.47 -40.38 -27.97
CA ALA A 847 -29.84 -40.72 -28.35
C ALA A 847 -30.77 -39.97 -27.40
N GLU A 848 -31.74 -39.20 -27.87
CA GLU A 848 -32.67 -38.43 -27.01
C GLU A 848 -33.30 -39.32 -25.91
N PRO A 849 -33.19 -38.99 -24.60
CA PRO A 849 -32.67 -37.75 -24.00
C PRO A 849 -31.22 -37.83 -23.44
N GLU A 850 -30.38 -38.76 -23.90
CA GLU A 850 -29.00 -38.98 -23.44
C GLU A 850 -27.95 -38.15 -24.20
N ARG A 851 -26.97 -37.59 -23.47
CA ARG A 851 -25.83 -36.82 -24.02
C ARG A 851 -24.49 -37.42 -23.61
N ILE A 852 -23.46 -37.16 -24.43
CA ILE A 852 -22.08 -37.60 -24.15
C ILE A 852 -21.52 -36.81 -22.96
N ALA A 853 -20.82 -37.46 -22.03
CA ALA A 853 -19.93 -36.75 -21.11
C ALA A 853 -18.53 -36.68 -21.73
N LYS A 854 -17.93 -35.48 -21.76
CA LYS A 854 -16.62 -35.23 -22.38
C LYS A 854 -15.84 -34.21 -21.55
N PHE A 855 -14.53 -34.15 -21.77
CA PHE A 855 -13.65 -33.14 -21.22
C PHE A 855 -13.18 -32.21 -22.35
N ASP A 856 -13.46 -30.92 -22.27
CA ASP A 856 -13.00 -29.89 -23.21
C ASP A 856 -11.68 -29.27 -22.74
N CYS A 857 -10.61 -29.50 -23.49
CA CYS A 857 -9.27 -29.00 -23.19
C CYS A 857 -9.01 -27.58 -23.73
N SER A 858 -10.04 -26.89 -24.24
CA SER A 858 -9.97 -25.48 -24.63
C SER A 858 -10.32 -24.50 -23.49
N GLY A 859 -10.64 -25.03 -22.30
CA GLY A 859 -10.78 -24.27 -21.05
C GLY A 859 -12.23 -24.06 -20.58
N SER A 860 -13.21 -24.72 -21.19
CA SER A 860 -14.61 -24.65 -20.79
C SER A 860 -15.00 -25.86 -19.93
N ALA A 861 -15.74 -25.62 -18.84
CA ALA A 861 -16.36 -26.66 -18.03
C ALA A 861 -17.81 -26.26 -17.77
N ASP A 862 -18.75 -27.19 -17.98
CA ASP A 862 -20.15 -26.93 -17.68
C ASP A 862 -20.37 -26.99 -16.16
N PRO A 863 -21.14 -26.05 -15.58
CA PRO A 863 -21.53 -26.14 -14.18
C PRO A 863 -22.34 -27.41 -13.89
N VAL A 864 -22.02 -28.07 -12.78
CA VAL A 864 -22.70 -29.28 -12.29
C VAL A 864 -23.15 -29.09 -10.84
N GLN A 865 -24.10 -29.92 -10.41
CA GLN A 865 -24.62 -29.98 -9.04
C GLN A 865 -24.38 -31.38 -8.46
N PHE A 866 -23.66 -31.45 -7.35
CA PHE A 866 -23.46 -32.66 -6.58
C PHE A 866 -24.42 -32.68 -5.38
N ILE A 867 -25.28 -33.69 -5.30
CA ILE A 867 -26.18 -33.89 -4.16
C ILE A 867 -25.58 -34.97 -3.27
N ALA A 868 -25.11 -34.60 -2.07
CA ALA A 868 -24.50 -35.53 -1.13
C ALA A 868 -25.57 -36.45 -0.53
N THR A 869 -25.40 -37.77 -0.70
CA THR A 869 -26.32 -38.78 -0.15
C THR A 869 -25.92 -39.25 1.23
N ASP A 870 -24.66 -39.08 1.62
CA ASP A 870 -24.09 -39.50 2.90
C ASP A 870 -23.11 -38.44 3.43
N SER A 871 -22.85 -38.45 4.74
CA SER A 871 -21.80 -37.61 5.35
C SER A 871 -20.40 -38.10 4.98
N PRO A 872 -19.35 -37.26 5.03
CA PRO A 872 -18.00 -37.64 4.65
C PRO A 872 -17.44 -38.69 5.61
N VAL A 873 -16.65 -39.60 5.05
CA VAL A 873 -15.99 -40.69 5.77
C VAL A 873 -14.48 -40.55 5.62
N ASP A 874 -13.78 -40.47 6.75
CA ASP A 874 -12.32 -40.64 6.77
C ASP A 874 -11.99 -42.13 6.53
N ASN A 875 -11.24 -42.40 5.47
CA ASN A 875 -10.89 -43.75 5.06
C ASN A 875 -9.69 -44.32 5.85
N GLY A 876 -9.08 -43.56 6.76
CA GLY A 876 -7.98 -43.99 7.63
C GLY A 876 -6.62 -44.14 6.91
N ASN A 877 -6.53 -43.68 5.66
CA ASN A 877 -5.33 -43.70 4.82
C ASN A 877 -4.92 -42.28 4.35
N GLY A 878 -5.41 -41.23 5.03
CA GLY A 878 -5.17 -39.83 4.67
C GLY A 878 -6.10 -39.32 3.55
N THR A 879 -7.20 -40.04 3.26
CA THR A 879 -8.23 -39.61 2.31
C THR A 879 -9.61 -39.53 2.96
N THR A 880 -10.44 -38.64 2.45
CA THR A 880 -11.84 -38.49 2.87
C THR A 880 -12.75 -38.66 1.66
N SER A 881 -13.82 -39.43 1.82
CA SER A 881 -14.79 -39.73 0.77
C SER A 881 -16.18 -39.23 1.12
N VAL A 882 -16.90 -38.69 0.14
CA VAL A 882 -18.32 -38.34 0.24
C VAL A 882 -19.11 -38.97 -0.90
N SER A 883 -20.24 -39.60 -0.58
CA SER A 883 -21.12 -40.24 -1.56
C SER A 883 -22.21 -39.26 -2.01
N GLY A 884 -22.60 -39.32 -3.28
CA GLY A 884 -23.69 -38.52 -3.80
C GLY A 884 -24.03 -38.80 -5.25
N LYS A 885 -24.75 -37.86 -5.87
CA LYS A 885 -25.17 -37.94 -7.29
C LYS A 885 -24.83 -36.63 -7.99
N LEU A 886 -24.35 -36.70 -9.21
CA LEU A 886 -23.97 -35.53 -10.00
C LEU A 886 -24.98 -35.26 -11.10
N TYR A 887 -25.40 -34.01 -11.23
CA TYR A 887 -26.33 -33.52 -12.23
C TYR A 887 -25.74 -32.33 -12.98
N SER A 888 -26.22 -32.06 -14.17
CA SER A 888 -26.05 -30.77 -14.84
C SER A 888 -26.64 -29.65 -13.97
N HIS A 889 -26.05 -28.45 -13.99
CA HIS A 889 -26.62 -27.29 -13.31
C HIS A 889 -28.09 -27.05 -13.69
N GLY A 890 -28.97 -26.95 -12.68
CA GLY A 890 -30.43 -26.91 -12.84
C GLY A 890 -31.11 -28.29 -12.78
N GLY A 891 -30.38 -29.36 -12.43
CA GLY A 891 -30.93 -30.69 -12.07
C GLY A 891 -31.53 -31.50 -13.22
N SER A 892 -31.35 -31.09 -14.47
CA SER A 892 -32.10 -31.66 -15.62
C SER A 892 -31.49 -32.94 -16.19
N CYS A 893 -30.18 -33.16 -16.11
CA CYS A 893 -29.50 -34.34 -16.61
C CYS A 893 -28.58 -34.95 -15.55
N GLY A 894 -28.71 -36.23 -15.25
CA GLY A 894 -27.86 -36.91 -14.27
C GLY A 894 -26.71 -37.68 -14.91
N LEU A 895 -25.54 -37.71 -14.26
CA LEU A 895 -24.40 -38.48 -14.75
C LEU A 895 -24.64 -39.98 -14.49
N GLU A 896 -24.50 -40.79 -15.54
CA GLU A 896 -24.74 -42.24 -15.49
C GLU A 896 -23.55 -43.07 -16.00
N TRP A 897 -23.50 -44.32 -15.52
CA TRP A 897 -22.61 -45.37 -16.02
C TRP A 897 -23.38 -46.34 -16.94
N GLY A 898 -23.62 -46.02 -18.22
CA GLY A 898 -24.37 -46.97 -19.08
C GLY A 898 -24.47 -46.75 -20.59
N GLY A 899 -23.57 -47.38 -21.38
CA GLY A 899 -23.74 -47.68 -22.82
C GLY A 899 -22.55 -48.46 -23.42
N VAL A 900 -22.79 -49.39 -24.37
CA VAL A 900 -21.96 -50.57 -24.78
C VAL A 900 -20.46 -50.33 -25.08
N THR A 901 -19.70 -51.40 -24.79
CA THR A 901 -18.26 -51.60 -24.55
C THR A 901 -17.30 -51.58 -25.74
N SER A 902 -16.03 -51.27 -25.43
CA SER A 902 -14.89 -52.08 -25.85
C SER A 902 -13.96 -52.35 -24.66
N GLY A 903 -14.03 -53.53 -24.04
CA GLY A 903 -13.18 -53.92 -22.91
C GLY A 903 -13.84 -53.78 -21.52
N SER A 904 -13.02 -53.61 -20.49
CA SER A 904 -13.39 -53.38 -19.08
C SER A 904 -14.02 -52.01 -18.82
N ASP A 905 -13.78 -51.05 -19.72
CA ASP A 905 -14.12 -49.64 -19.54
C ASP A 905 -15.54 -49.35 -20.06
N ARG A 906 -16.23 -48.40 -19.40
CA ARG A 906 -17.59 -47.97 -19.78
C ARG A 906 -17.59 -46.50 -20.17
N LYS A 907 -18.42 -46.08 -21.13
CA LYS A 907 -18.57 -44.64 -21.43
C LYS A 907 -19.36 -43.94 -20.34
N ALA A 908 -18.98 -42.70 -20.00
CA ALA A 908 -19.78 -41.81 -19.16
C ALA A 908 -20.79 -41.04 -20.04
N LYS A 909 -22.01 -40.84 -19.53
CA LYS A 909 -23.09 -40.13 -20.23
C LYS A 909 -23.94 -39.31 -19.26
N TRP A 910 -24.65 -38.32 -19.78
CA TRP A 910 -25.65 -37.54 -19.07
C TRP A 910 -27.05 -38.00 -19.49
N ASP A 911 -27.87 -38.52 -18.57
CA ASP A 911 -29.28 -38.86 -18.80
C ASP A 911 -30.21 -37.68 -18.45
N CYS A 912 -30.74 -37.01 -19.47
CA CYS A 912 -31.68 -35.90 -19.31
C CYS A 912 -33.15 -36.33 -19.08
N ALA A 913 -33.41 -37.61 -18.81
CA ALA A 913 -34.66 -38.06 -18.18
C ALA A 913 -34.65 -37.88 -16.64
N GLY A 914 -33.53 -37.41 -16.07
CA GLY A 914 -33.38 -37.07 -14.66
C GLY A 914 -32.83 -38.19 -13.77
N ASN A 915 -32.37 -39.31 -14.35
CA ASN A 915 -31.69 -40.35 -13.58
C ASN A 915 -30.21 -40.01 -13.42
N ALA A 916 -29.67 -40.21 -12.22
CA ALA A 916 -28.25 -40.13 -11.93
C ALA A 916 -27.83 -41.34 -11.09
N ASP A 917 -26.67 -41.89 -11.41
CA ASP A 917 -26.09 -42.99 -10.67
C ASP A 917 -25.33 -42.50 -9.43
N PRO A 918 -25.30 -43.29 -8.34
CA PRO A 918 -24.50 -42.95 -7.17
C PRO A 918 -23.00 -42.99 -7.46
N LEU A 919 -22.29 -41.97 -6.98
CA LEU A 919 -20.85 -41.83 -7.09
C LEU A 919 -20.23 -41.42 -5.74
N VAL A 920 -18.91 -41.56 -5.65
CA VAL A 920 -18.09 -41.21 -4.49
C VAL A 920 -17.00 -40.27 -4.94
N ILE A 921 -16.90 -39.11 -4.29
CA ILE A 921 -15.80 -38.16 -4.48
C ILE A 921 -14.82 -38.36 -3.33
N THR A 922 -13.55 -38.65 -3.65
CA THR A 922 -12.48 -38.86 -2.66
C THR A 922 -11.42 -37.77 -2.79
N THR A 923 -11.04 -37.15 -1.68
CA THR A 923 -9.97 -36.12 -1.60
C THR A 923 -8.82 -36.58 -0.70
N LYS A 924 -7.61 -36.05 -0.94
CA LYS A 924 -6.45 -36.22 -0.03
C LYS A 924 -6.34 -35.01 0.90
N ALA A 925 -5.93 -35.22 2.15
CA ALA A 925 -5.89 -34.16 3.16
C ALA A 925 -4.98 -32.95 2.81
N ASP A 926 -3.95 -33.17 1.99
CA ASP A 926 -2.96 -32.15 1.61
C ASP A 926 -2.98 -31.80 0.10
N SER A 927 -4.09 -32.06 -0.60
CA SER A 927 -4.22 -31.78 -2.04
C SER A 927 -5.61 -31.30 -2.43
N ASN A 928 -5.68 -30.48 -3.49
CA ASN A 928 -6.94 -30.09 -4.15
C ASN A 928 -7.43 -31.16 -5.15
N ASP A 929 -6.67 -32.25 -5.29
CA ASP A 929 -6.98 -33.38 -6.16
C ASP A 929 -8.15 -34.19 -5.60
N VAL A 930 -9.15 -34.40 -6.45
CA VAL A 930 -10.28 -35.29 -6.20
C VAL A 930 -10.34 -36.42 -7.21
N TYR A 931 -10.87 -37.55 -6.77
CA TYR A 931 -11.10 -38.73 -7.59
C TYR A 931 -12.57 -39.11 -7.52
N ILE A 932 -13.21 -39.25 -8.68
CA ILE A 932 -14.64 -39.58 -8.79
C ILE A 932 -14.78 -41.05 -9.14
N HIS A 933 -15.50 -41.82 -8.33
CA HIS A 933 -15.76 -43.23 -8.55
C HIS A 933 -17.26 -43.50 -8.63
N ALA A 934 -17.68 -44.38 -9.54
CA ALA A 934 -19.00 -44.98 -9.45
C ALA A 934 -19.08 -45.91 -8.22
N SER A 935 -20.28 -46.10 -7.66
CA SER A 935 -20.48 -46.90 -6.44
C SER A 935 -20.02 -48.37 -6.53
N ASN A 936 -19.71 -48.87 -7.73
CA ASN A 936 -19.22 -50.22 -7.99
C ASN A 936 -17.67 -50.32 -8.08
N GLY A 937 -16.94 -49.20 -7.90
CA GLY A 937 -15.47 -49.17 -7.91
C GLY A 937 -14.82 -48.69 -9.19
N CYS A 938 -15.59 -48.36 -10.23
CA CYS A 938 -15.01 -47.81 -11.45
C CYS A 938 -14.67 -46.33 -11.29
N GLY A 939 -13.45 -45.91 -11.64
CA GLY A 939 -13.03 -44.51 -11.55
C GLY A 939 -13.28 -43.74 -12.84
N LEU A 940 -13.60 -42.45 -12.71
CA LEU A 940 -13.81 -41.55 -13.85
C LEU A 940 -12.45 -41.16 -14.44
N GLU A 941 -12.32 -41.33 -15.74
CA GLU A 941 -11.13 -41.03 -16.53
C GLU A 941 -11.51 -40.31 -17.82
N TRP A 942 -10.53 -39.74 -18.50
CA TRP A 942 -10.68 -39.28 -19.87
C TRP A 942 -9.91 -40.15 -20.85
N SER A 943 -10.34 -40.13 -22.12
CA SER A 943 -9.68 -40.86 -23.19
C SER A 943 -8.29 -40.29 -23.50
N LEU A 944 -7.30 -41.18 -23.69
CA LEU A 944 -5.95 -40.79 -24.14
C LEU A 944 -5.95 -40.18 -25.55
N THR A 945 -6.92 -40.55 -26.39
CA THR A 945 -7.13 -39.96 -27.72
C THR A 945 -8.00 -38.72 -27.65
N SER A 946 -7.45 -37.59 -28.10
CA SER A 946 -8.20 -36.34 -28.29
C SER A 946 -8.68 -36.19 -29.73
N VAL A 947 -9.89 -35.68 -29.92
CA VAL A 947 -10.45 -35.27 -31.21
C VAL A 947 -10.98 -33.84 -31.06
N ASN A 948 -10.51 -32.90 -31.88
CA ASN A 948 -10.88 -31.48 -31.81
C ASN A 948 -10.69 -30.82 -30.42
N ASN A 949 -9.61 -31.14 -29.71
CA ASN A 949 -9.35 -30.70 -28.32
C ASN A 949 -10.35 -31.20 -27.27
N GLU A 950 -11.17 -32.18 -27.60
CA GLU A 950 -12.06 -32.86 -26.66
C GLU A 950 -11.57 -34.28 -26.37
N ARG A 951 -11.80 -34.75 -25.15
CA ARG A 951 -11.55 -36.14 -24.73
C ARG A 951 -12.86 -36.76 -24.23
N GLU A 952 -13.19 -37.98 -24.65
CA GLU A 952 -14.38 -38.66 -24.10
C GLU A 952 -14.17 -39.02 -22.62
N ALA A 953 -15.18 -38.83 -21.78
CA ALA A 953 -15.17 -39.31 -20.41
C ALA A 953 -15.56 -40.80 -20.34
N LYS A 954 -14.82 -41.57 -19.56
CA LYS A 954 -15.02 -43.02 -19.39
C LYS A 954 -14.86 -43.44 -17.93
N TRP A 955 -15.35 -44.62 -17.61
CA TRP A 955 -15.21 -45.28 -16.30
C TRP A 955 -14.26 -46.48 -16.45
N ASP A 956 -13.10 -46.46 -15.80
CA ASP A 956 -12.19 -47.62 -15.71
C ASP A 956 -12.58 -48.50 -14.51
N CYS A 957 -12.87 -49.77 -14.78
CA CYS A 957 -13.38 -50.74 -13.80
C CYS A 957 -12.34 -51.80 -13.38
N ASN A 958 -11.05 -51.60 -13.62
CA ASN A 958 -10.01 -52.60 -13.32
C ASN A 958 -9.51 -52.63 -11.85
N GLY A 959 -10.04 -51.77 -10.97
CA GLY A 959 -9.69 -51.75 -9.53
C GLY A 959 -10.85 -51.56 -8.56
N SER A 960 -10.53 -51.30 -7.28
CA SER A 960 -11.50 -51.22 -6.16
C SER A 960 -11.80 -49.76 -5.77
N VAL A 961 -13.00 -49.49 -5.21
CA VAL A 961 -13.39 -48.17 -4.68
C VAL A 961 -12.32 -47.63 -3.72
N GLY A 962 -11.79 -46.42 -4.00
CA GLY A 962 -10.78 -45.76 -3.17
C GLY A 962 -9.32 -45.99 -3.58
N ASP A 963 -9.08 -46.77 -4.65
CA ASP A 963 -7.76 -46.92 -5.27
C ASP A 963 -7.57 -45.85 -6.37
N SER A 964 -6.74 -44.83 -6.08
CA SER A 964 -6.48 -43.69 -6.98
C SER A 964 -5.75 -44.06 -8.28
N SER A 965 -5.49 -45.34 -8.54
CA SER A 965 -4.83 -45.81 -9.76
C SER A 965 -5.77 -46.03 -10.96
N ASN A 966 -7.10 -45.99 -10.75
CA ASN A 966 -8.11 -46.26 -11.80
C ASN A 966 -9.09 -45.08 -12.01
N ALA A 967 -8.75 -43.91 -11.47
CA ALA A 967 -9.47 -42.65 -11.67
C ALA A 967 -8.43 -41.57 -11.95
N ASP A 968 -8.68 -40.72 -12.94
CA ASP A 968 -7.81 -39.59 -13.20
C ASP A 968 -7.95 -38.53 -12.10
N SER A 969 -6.87 -37.78 -11.87
CA SER A 969 -6.89 -36.70 -10.90
C SER A 969 -7.66 -35.49 -11.44
N LEU A 970 -8.66 -35.05 -10.67
CA LEU A 970 -9.55 -33.94 -11.00
C LEU A 970 -9.44 -32.83 -9.96
N THR A 971 -9.93 -31.64 -10.26
CA THR A 971 -10.12 -30.54 -9.28
C THR A 971 -11.56 -30.05 -9.33
N LEU A 972 -12.08 -29.65 -8.17
CA LEU A 972 -13.37 -28.98 -8.05
C LEU A 972 -13.12 -27.47 -7.96
N SER A 973 -13.78 -26.69 -8.82
CA SER A 973 -13.66 -25.24 -8.83
C SER A 973 -15.02 -24.57 -8.63
N GLY A 974 -15.04 -23.46 -7.91
CA GLY A 974 -16.27 -22.68 -7.65
C GLY A 974 -17.30 -23.43 -6.79
N VAL A 975 -16.85 -24.28 -5.85
CA VAL A 975 -17.74 -25.09 -5.01
C VAL A 975 -18.56 -24.20 -4.08
N THR A 976 -19.89 -24.22 -4.25
CA THR A 976 -20.84 -23.47 -3.40
C THR A 976 -21.95 -24.41 -2.92
N LYS A 977 -22.32 -24.33 -1.64
CA LYS A 977 -23.53 -24.99 -1.13
C LYS A 977 -24.74 -24.22 -1.65
N GLN A 978 -25.67 -24.91 -2.30
CA GLN A 978 -26.87 -24.33 -2.93
C GLN A 978 -28.09 -24.34 -2.01
#